data_AF-R4SPA2-F1
#
_entry.id   AF-R4SPA2-F1
#
_cell.length_a   1.000
_cell.length_b   1.000
_cell.length_c   1.000
_cell.angle_alpha   90.00
_cell.angle_beta   90.00
_cell.angle_gamma   90.00
#
_symmetry.space_group_name_H-M   'P 1'
#
loop_
_entity.id
_entity.type
_entity.pdbx_description
1 polymer ?
#
loop_
_entity_poly.entity_id
_entity_poly.type
_entity_poly.pdbx_seq_one_letter_code
_entity_poly.pdbx_strand_id
1 'polypeptide(L)'
;MVASQCDSLNLLSFLPDAAHQVSRALLDPEIGGCVPALEDGRGLLVDPTMAELDDALVEAFERASEDEATLFLSLVGHGEYADDDFYFLTKDTDLPVDSRRSFLFAQRIKELLGRYSMLDGLVILLDTCHAGIGARQAGQRWLRIVGEAGKRFDLLTASDDRVAANGCFSRSLVSVLRTGHAEFGERVRCADLKRVITGLCPAQTAVHLGFDGTREVAEADQGLWLALNSSPAWRRSPLAGNPAAPTIERLTARYQPDPQLGETVGHLLTGARLVAITGEEGSGKSTMLAALARPSVAGSYVPPDFLHAVLFASRGDTAERLASELARQLRRSVPGFADAEQTYRTGLDDVGRSGASAFDLALLGPLRALAPQWTGAPVRIAIDGLDDLDPDVRERLCGLLRSLSTAPELALVKTVATTRDPACLPPAVEVRLVMAGSFEPPEGWGPPVADPAPVIQEPEDSGDWGSQPGYDTGSPTSPRITPATLIIDVPGQPPAYHELSFGLTTLGRSRNAAVRLGDSRVSRLHCKIRWDGTNAWLTDLDSANGTFVNGQRVPDARLAHGDVLRLGDSTVTFISVAHEDADVEQSTGAVASPRPGHAVLLELLGLAASRGPIPISILTAASAAAGGPDRRVRVRDFLAGLGDSVSRARAGLADETVLWTGEPPVLFPDAAARLYARLAVATSEVPLVTGDDEPTLEQSYAAAAEAEHFWHAGLREDALAALERRASHIPVENRERWAAWADRAARELGDTDRITLRCKARHATWTGKAGDAAGALARFEELLPIATAALSGGDEDVLSIRNDIGHLLAEPSGIAEPAP
;
A
#
# COMPACT_ATOMS: atom_id res chain seq x y z
N MET A 1 19.08 -12.76 -15.41
CA MET A 1 17.64 -13.16 -15.33
C MET A 1 17.44 -14.42 -16.12
N VAL A 2 16.53 -15.29 -15.69
CA VAL A 2 16.17 -16.56 -16.33
C VAL A 2 14.66 -16.60 -16.52
N ALA A 3 14.21 -16.91 -17.72
CA ALA A 3 12.84 -17.25 -18.04
C ALA A 3 12.82 -18.64 -18.64
N SER A 4 11.98 -19.55 -18.14
CA SER A 4 11.93 -20.93 -18.66
C SER A 4 10.53 -21.50 -18.77
N GLN A 5 10.24 -22.07 -19.95
CA GLN A 5 9.10 -22.91 -20.25
C GLN A 5 9.60 -24.34 -20.43
N CYS A 6 9.19 -25.22 -19.53
CA CYS A 6 9.40 -26.66 -19.63
C CYS A 6 8.58 -27.24 -20.79
N ASP A 7 9.22 -27.97 -21.72
CA ASP A 7 8.56 -28.58 -22.88
C ASP A 7 7.52 -29.66 -22.48
N SER A 8 7.61 -30.18 -21.24
CA SER A 8 6.66 -31.14 -20.64
C SER A 8 5.38 -30.49 -20.08
N LEU A 9 5.26 -29.15 -20.12
CA LEU A 9 4.16 -28.39 -19.54
C LEU A 9 3.54 -27.41 -20.54
N ASN A 10 2.39 -26.82 -20.17
CA ASN A 10 1.75 -25.77 -20.97
C ASN A 10 2.64 -24.53 -21.07
N LEU A 11 2.68 -23.91 -22.26
CA LEU A 11 3.41 -22.66 -22.49
C LEU A 11 2.79 -21.49 -21.70
N LEU A 12 3.65 -20.61 -21.20
CA LEU A 12 3.25 -19.43 -20.44
C LEU A 12 3.26 -18.21 -21.37
N SER A 13 2.11 -17.91 -21.99
CA SER A 13 1.99 -16.87 -23.03
C SER A 13 2.50 -15.48 -22.61
N PHE A 14 2.42 -15.12 -21.32
CA PHE A 14 2.93 -13.86 -20.80
C PHE A 14 4.46 -13.82 -20.61
N LEU A 15 5.11 -14.98 -20.52
CA LEU A 15 6.48 -15.11 -20.02
C LEU A 15 7.52 -14.40 -20.89
N PRO A 16 7.51 -14.54 -22.23
CA PRO A 16 8.53 -13.90 -23.07
C PRO A 16 8.54 -12.38 -22.89
N ASP A 17 7.37 -11.74 -22.91
CA ASP A 17 7.25 -10.29 -22.76
C ASP A 17 7.58 -9.82 -21.35
N ALA A 18 7.08 -10.52 -20.32
CA ALA A 18 7.38 -10.19 -18.93
C ALA A 18 8.89 -10.27 -18.65
N ALA A 19 9.56 -11.31 -19.14
CA ALA A 19 10.99 -11.50 -18.98
C ALA A 19 11.82 -10.39 -19.62
N HIS A 20 11.51 -10.03 -20.87
CA HIS A 20 12.18 -8.92 -21.55
C HIS A 20 11.92 -7.58 -20.85
N GLN A 21 10.72 -7.35 -20.31
CA GLN A 21 10.40 -6.11 -19.61
C GLN A 21 11.12 -5.96 -18.27
N VAL A 22 11.19 -7.03 -17.47
CA VAL A 22 11.94 -7.07 -16.19
C VAL A 22 13.44 -6.89 -16.46
N SER A 23 14.01 -7.69 -17.37
CA SER A 23 15.44 -7.59 -17.73
C SER A 23 15.80 -6.18 -18.21
N ARG A 24 14.99 -5.57 -19.09
CA ARG A 24 15.21 -4.19 -19.55
C ARG A 24 15.09 -3.15 -18.45
N ALA A 25 14.23 -3.32 -17.45
CA ALA A 25 14.09 -2.36 -16.35
C ALA A 25 15.27 -2.41 -15.38
N LEU A 26 15.84 -3.60 -15.15
CA LEU A 26 17.01 -3.80 -14.29
C LEU A 26 18.32 -3.32 -14.95
N LEU A 27 18.48 -3.57 -16.25
CA LEU A 27 19.65 -3.14 -17.03
C LEU A 27 19.59 -1.64 -17.44
N ASP A 28 18.50 -0.94 -17.16
CA ASP A 28 18.37 0.50 -17.46
C ASP A 28 19.23 1.33 -16.48
N PRO A 29 20.22 2.11 -16.98
CA PRO A 29 21.11 2.89 -16.11
C PRO A 29 20.44 3.94 -15.24
N GLU A 30 19.24 4.40 -15.59
CA GLU A 30 18.49 5.40 -14.80
C GLU A 30 17.54 4.77 -13.77
N ILE A 31 17.29 3.45 -13.87
CA ILE A 31 16.36 2.70 -13.02
C ILE A 31 17.12 1.68 -12.17
N GLY A 32 17.47 0.52 -12.74
CA GLY A 32 18.10 -0.59 -12.02
C GLY A 32 19.63 -0.49 -11.94
N GLY A 33 20.27 0.03 -12.99
CA GLY A 33 21.73 0.18 -13.05
C GLY A 33 22.52 -1.14 -13.08
N CYS A 34 21.86 -2.30 -13.23
CA CYS A 34 22.53 -3.59 -13.28
C CYS A 34 23.36 -3.75 -14.56
N VAL A 35 24.49 -4.46 -14.45
CA VAL A 35 25.26 -4.93 -15.61
C VAL A 35 24.92 -6.38 -15.94
N PRO A 36 25.02 -6.83 -17.21
CA PRO A 36 24.91 -8.24 -17.56
C PRO A 36 26.00 -9.06 -16.85
N ALA A 37 25.61 -10.16 -16.21
CA ALA A 37 26.55 -11.03 -15.49
C ALA A 37 27.36 -11.94 -16.43
N LEU A 38 26.82 -12.30 -17.59
CA LEU A 38 27.50 -13.18 -18.56
C LEU A 38 28.51 -12.40 -19.41
N GLU A 39 29.64 -13.02 -19.75
CA GLU A 39 30.72 -12.47 -20.57
C GLU A 39 30.25 -12.10 -21.99
N ASP A 40 29.31 -12.88 -22.54
CA ASP A 40 28.69 -12.62 -23.84
C ASP A 40 27.73 -11.41 -23.85
N GLY A 41 27.54 -10.77 -22.69
CA GLY A 41 26.71 -9.58 -22.52
C GLY A 41 25.21 -9.87 -22.34
N ARG A 42 24.78 -11.13 -22.27
CA ARG A 42 23.37 -11.47 -22.00
C ARG A 42 23.02 -11.22 -20.52
N GLY A 43 21.98 -10.44 -20.29
CA GLY A 43 21.33 -10.29 -18.98
C GLY A 43 20.07 -11.16 -18.80
N LEU A 44 19.63 -11.84 -19.86
CA LEU A 44 18.45 -12.69 -19.90
C LEU A 44 18.77 -14.01 -20.62
N LEU A 45 18.42 -15.13 -19.97
CA LEU A 45 18.34 -16.46 -20.57
C LEU A 45 16.87 -16.81 -20.76
N VAL A 46 16.53 -17.35 -21.94
CA VAL A 46 15.17 -17.77 -22.30
C VAL A 46 15.21 -19.25 -22.66
N ASP A 47 14.32 -20.02 -22.04
CA ASP A 47 14.14 -21.46 -22.20
C ASP A 47 15.45 -22.28 -22.20
N PRO A 48 16.35 -22.08 -21.21
CA PRO A 48 17.60 -22.82 -21.11
C PRO A 48 17.37 -24.29 -20.74
N THR A 49 18.32 -25.13 -21.12
CA THR A 49 18.49 -26.48 -20.57
C THR A 49 19.06 -26.46 -19.15
N MET A 50 19.01 -27.58 -18.43
CA MET A 50 19.60 -27.72 -17.09
C MET A 50 21.11 -27.40 -17.08
N ALA A 51 21.83 -27.81 -18.13
CA ALA A 51 23.26 -27.56 -18.27
C ALA A 51 23.56 -26.07 -18.51
N GLU A 52 22.86 -25.44 -19.46
CA GLU A 52 23.02 -24.01 -19.77
C GLU A 52 22.68 -23.11 -18.58
N LEU A 53 21.70 -23.52 -17.74
CA LEU A 53 21.38 -22.82 -16.51
C LEU A 53 22.49 -22.96 -15.45
N ASP A 54 23.09 -24.14 -15.29
CA ASP A 54 24.16 -24.34 -14.31
C ASP A 54 25.44 -23.59 -14.70
N ASP A 55 25.87 -23.70 -15.95
CA ASP A 55 27.05 -23.01 -16.48
C ASP A 55 26.91 -21.48 -16.30
N ALA A 56 25.76 -20.92 -16.66
CA ALA A 56 25.50 -19.49 -16.50
C ALA A 56 25.40 -19.02 -15.04
N LEU A 57 24.96 -19.88 -14.12
CA LEU A 57 24.98 -19.57 -12.69
C LEU A 57 26.40 -19.61 -12.12
N VAL A 58 27.24 -20.55 -12.56
CA VAL A 58 28.66 -20.59 -12.20
C VAL A 58 29.36 -19.31 -12.65
N GLU A 59 29.21 -18.95 -13.94
CA GLU A 59 29.79 -17.75 -14.55
C GLU A 59 29.33 -16.45 -13.85
N ALA A 60 28.03 -16.32 -13.57
CA ALA A 60 27.48 -15.14 -12.91
C ALA A 60 27.95 -14.98 -11.45
N PHE A 61 28.12 -16.08 -10.71
CA PHE A 61 28.66 -16.05 -9.34
C PHE A 61 30.17 -15.77 -9.33
N GLU A 62 30.92 -16.30 -10.30
CA GLU A 62 32.35 -16.07 -10.45
C GLU A 62 32.62 -14.59 -10.68
N ARG A 63 32.04 -14.01 -11.72
CA ARG A 63 32.20 -12.59 -12.05
C ARG A 63 31.77 -11.66 -10.93
N ALA A 64 30.59 -11.88 -10.33
CA ALA A 64 30.12 -11.03 -9.23
C ALA A 64 31.01 -11.14 -7.97
N SER A 65 31.71 -12.27 -7.80
CA SER A 65 32.71 -12.44 -6.74
C SER A 65 34.07 -11.85 -7.09
N GLU A 66 34.44 -11.73 -8.37
CA GLU A 66 35.65 -11.01 -8.81
C GLU A 66 35.47 -9.48 -8.73
N ASP A 67 34.28 -8.98 -9.07
CA ASP A 67 33.91 -7.56 -9.00
C ASP A 67 33.58 -7.06 -7.57
N GLU A 68 33.62 -7.94 -6.55
CA GLU A 68 33.13 -7.68 -5.18
C GLU A 68 31.71 -7.06 -5.18
N ALA A 69 30.83 -7.58 -6.03
CA ALA A 69 29.54 -6.98 -6.35
C ALA A 69 28.35 -7.77 -5.77
N THR A 70 27.20 -7.09 -5.61
CA THR A 70 25.93 -7.75 -5.32
C THR A 70 25.41 -8.44 -6.59
N LEU A 71 25.20 -9.76 -6.55
CA LEU A 71 24.59 -10.51 -7.65
C LEU A 71 23.05 -10.43 -7.57
N PHE A 72 22.43 -10.05 -8.69
CA PHE A 72 20.98 -10.07 -8.85
C PHE A 72 20.51 -11.24 -9.72
N LEU A 73 19.67 -12.09 -9.16
CA LEU A 73 19.11 -13.26 -9.82
C LEU A 73 17.57 -13.17 -9.82
N SER A 74 16.96 -13.28 -11.01
CA SER A 74 15.50 -13.38 -11.14
C SER A 74 15.18 -14.58 -12.01
N LEU A 75 14.29 -15.45 -11.51
CA LEU A 75 13.78 -16.62 -12.21
C LEU A 75 12.27 -16.53 -12.34
N VAL A 76 11.78 -16.74 -13.56
CA VAL A 76 10.35 -16.69 -13.91
C VAL A 76 10.02 -17.91 -14.76
N GLY A 77 8.93 -18.61 -14.45
CA GLY A 77 8.56 -19.82 -15.19
C GLY A 77 7.89 -20.89 -14.34
N HIS A 78 8.03 -22.13 -14.76
CA HIS A 78 7.49 -23.27 -14.03
C HIS A 78 8.39 -23.67 -12.85
N GLY A 79 7.77 -24.08 -11.76
CA GLY A 79 8.46 -24.55 -10.55
C GLY A 79 7.61 -25.58 -9.83
N GLU A 80 8.27 -26.55 -9.20
CA GLU A 80 7.63 -27.68 -8.52
C GLU A 80 8.26 -27.89 -7.13
N TYR A 81 7.44 -28.29 -6.17
CA TYR A 81 7.86 -28.62 -4.81
C TYR A 81 7.62 -30.11 -4.56
N ALA A 82 8.71 -30.85 -4.37
CA ALA A 82 8.72 -32.30 -4.18
C ALA A 82 9.83 -32.68 -3.20
N ASP A 83 9.63 -33.75 -2.42
CA ASP A 83 10.60 -34.29 -1.45
C ASP A 83 11.25 -33.23 -0.53
N ASP A 84 10.44 -32.29 -0.02
CA ASP A 84 10.85 -31.15 0.81
C ASP A 84 11.88 -30.17 0.20
N ASP A 85 11.98 -30.15 -1.13
CA ASP A 85 12.84 -29.25 -1.90
C ASP A 85 12.10 -28.57 -3.07
N PHE A 86 12.67 -27.44 -3.54
CA PHE A 86 12.14 -26.66 -4.67
C PHE A 86 12.98 -26.87 -5.93
N TYR A 87 12.30 -27.23 -7.01
CA TYR A 87 12.85 -27.44 -8.34
C TYR A 87 12.43 -26.30 -9.26
N PHE A 88 13.40 -25.71 -9.96
CA PHE A 88 13.13 -24.81 -11.09
C PHE A 88 13.08 -25.65 -12.36
N LEU A 89 11.98 -25.58 -13.11
CA LEU A 89 11.78 -26.45 -14.27
C LEU A 89 12.39 -25.79 -15.51
N THR A 90 13.51 -26.36 -15.98
CA THR A 90 14.16 -25.98 -17.24
C THR A 90 13.42 -26.54 -18.45
N LYS A 91 13.79 -26.08 -19.64
CA LYS A 91 13.14 -26.50 -20.89
C LYS A 91 13.11 -28.02 -21.06
N ASP A 92 14.25 -28.65 -20.75
CA ASP A 92 14.54 -30.09 -20.86
C ASP A 92 14.14 -30.91 -19.63
N THR A 93 13.37 -30.35 -18.68
CA THR A 93 12.95 -31.12 -17.50
C THR A 93 11.83 -32.11 -17.84
N ASP A 94 12.09 -33.40 -17.61
CA ASP A 94 11.07 -34.46 -17.57
C ASP A 94 10.27 -34.42 -16.24
N LEU A 95 9.02 -34.88 -16.27
CA LEU A 95 8.17 -35.09 -15.09
C LEU A 95 7.92 -36.59 -14.82
N PRO A 96 7.83 -37.04 -13.56
CA PRO A 96 7.98 -36.26 -12.32
C PRO A 96 9.44 -35.85 -12.07
N VAL A 97 9.64 -34.78 -11.28
CA VAL A 97 10.97 -34.25 -10.97
C VAL A 97 11.86 -35.24 -10.21
N ASP A 98 13.16 -35.20 -10.48
CA ASP A 98 14.20 -35.98 -9.79
C ASP A 98 15.49 -35.17 -9.64
N SER A 99 16.14 -35.30 -8.48
CA SER A 99 17.39 -34.60 -8.14
C SER A 99 18.58 -34.81 -9.09
N ARG A 100 18.52 -35.78 -10.03
CA ARG A 100 19.57 -36.02 -11.03
C ARG A 100 19.24 -35.47 -12.42
N ARG A 101 17.98 -35.06 -12.66
CA ARG A 101 17.47 -34.66 -13.98
C ARG A 101 16.75 -33.31 -13.99
N SER A 102 16.38 -32.81 -12.82
CA SER A 102 15.65 -31.55 -12.63
C SER A 102 16.51 -30.58 -11.81
N PHE A 103 16.42 -29.28 -12.10
CA PHE A 103 17.31 -28.30 -11.48
C PHE A 103 16.95 -28.01 -10.01
N LEU A 104 17.69 -28.62 -9.08
CA LEU A 104 17.55 -28.46 -7.63
C LEU A 104 18.10 -27.11 -7.15
N PHE A 105 17.35 -26.04 -7.42
CA PHE A 105 17.73 -24.65 -7.19
C PHE A 105 18.23 -24.39 -5.76
N ALA A 106 17.52 -24.92 -4.77
CA ALA A 106 17.81 -24.75 -3.34
C ALA A 106 19.24 -25.20 -2.96
N GLN A 107 19.64 -26.39 -3.40
CA GLN A 107 20.94 -26.96 -3.07
C GLN A 107 22.05 -26.29 -3.89
N ARG A 108 21.80 -25.95 -5.15
CA ARG A 108 22.83 -25.41 -6.03
C ARG A 108 23.30 -24.01 -5.65
N ILE A 109 22.38 -23.11 -5.30
CA ILE A 109 22.73 -21.75 -4.80
C ILE A 109 23.60 -21.83 -3.53
N LYS A 110 23.32 -22.81 -2.65
CA LYS A 110 24.12 -23.06 -1.44
C LYS A 110 25.55 -23.48 -1.75
N GLU A 111 25.78 -24.30 -2.77
CA GLU A 111 27.13 -24.69 -3.20
C GLU A 111 27.92 -23.51 -3.77
N LEU A 112 27.28 -22.68 -4.60
CA LEU A 112 27.88 -21.49 -5.19
C LEU A 112 28.22 -20.45 -4.11
N LEU A 113 27.31 -20.21 -3.15
CA LEU A 113 27.57 -19.37 -1.98
C LEU A 113 28.73 -19.86 -1.11
N GLY A 114 28.93 -21.19 -1.01
CA GLY A 114 30.09 -21.77 -0.32
C GLY A 114 31.41 -21.67 -1.09
N ARG A 115 31.36 -21.60 -2.42
CA ARG A 115 32.55 -21.53 -3.30
C ARG A 115 33.07 -20.10 -3.48
N TYR A 116 32.19 -19.15 -3.75
CA TYR A 116 32.55 -17.79 -4.18
C TYR A 116 32.47 -16.82 -3.00
N SER A 117 33.52 -16.76 -2.18
CA SER A 117 33.48 -16.08 -0.86
C SER A 117 33.45 -14.55 -0.92
N MET A 118 33.93 -13.91 -1.98
CA MET A 118 34.07 -12.45 -2.10
C MET A 118 32.79 -11.74 -2.60
N LEU A 119 31.71 -12.49 -2.84
CA LEU A 119 30.40 -11.93 -3.22
C LEU A 119 29.84 -11.03 -2.11
N ASP A 120 29.64 -9.75 -2.42
CA ASP A 120 29.16 -8.70 -1.50
C ASP A 120 27.70 -8.92 -1.02
N GLY A 121 26.87 -9.49 -1.89
CA GLY A 121 25.49 -9.84 -1.57
C GLY A 121 24.79 -10.62 -2.68
N LEU A 122 23.65 -11.22 -2.35
CA LEU A 122 22.82 -11.96 -3.30
C LEU A 122 21.35 -11.57 -3.13
N VAL A 123 20.72 -11.13 -4.22
CA VAL A 123 19.29 -10.78 -4.27
C VAL A 123 18.58 -11.72 -5.25
N ILE A 124 17.53 -12.41 -4.79
CA ILE A 124 16.78 -13.39 -5.59
C ILE A 124 15.30 -12.99 -5.70
N LEU A 125 14.78 -12.93 -6.93
CA LEU A 125 13.33 -12.86 -7.22
C LEU A 125 12.85 -14.18 -7.86
N LEU A 126 11.83 -14.83 -7.27
CA LEU A 126 11.23 -16.06 -7.81
C LEU A 126 9.76 -15.84 -8.17
N ASP A 127 9.44 -15.80 -9.47
CA ASP A 127 8.06 -15.74 -10.00
C ASP A 127 7.70 -17.08 -10.65
N THR A 128 7.50 -18.07 -9.79
CA THR A 128 7.17 -19.45 -10.13
C THR A 128 6.08 -19.98 -9.19
N CYS A 129 5.42 -21.07 -9.58
CA CYS A 129 4.39 -21.74 -8.77
C CYS A 129 5.00 -22.41 -7.52
N HIS A 130 4.25 -22.42 -6.41
CA HIS A 130 4.62 -23.09 -5.14
C HIS A 130 5.99 -22.70 -4.55
N ALA A 131 6.55 -21.56 -4.99
CA ALA A 131 7.90 -21.13 -4.63
C ALA A 131 8.06 -20.84 -3.14
N GLY A 132 7.02 -20.31 -2.48
CA GLY A 132 7.15 -19.71 -1.16
C GLY A 132 7.39 -20.70 -0.02
N ILE A 133 6.82 -21.91 -0.06
CA ILE A 133 7.14 -22.95 0.94
C ILE A 133 8.60 -23.39 0.76
N GLY A 134 8.95 -23.89 -0.43
CA GLY A 134 10.26 -24.47 -0.69
C GLY A 134 11.40 -23.46 -0.60
N ALA A 135 11.23 -22.25 -1.15
CA ALA A 135 12.25 -21.21 -1.08
C ALA A 135 12.40 -20.61 0.33
N ARG A 136 11.35 -20.56 1.15
CA ARG A 136 11.47 -20.13 2.56
C ARG A 136 12.19 -21.18 3.40
N GLN A 137 11.87 -22.47 3.22
CA GLN A 137 12.60 -23.55 3.88
C GLN A 137 14.06 -23.61 3.43
N ALA A 138 14.33 -23.54 2.12
CA ALA A 138 15.68 -23.48 1.56
C ALA A 138 16.45 -22.25 2.08
N GLY A 139 15.80 -21.08 2.09
CA GLY A 139 16.34 -19.85 2.65
C GLY A 139 16.73 -20.00 4.12
N GLN A 140 15.88 -20.60 4.95
CA GLN A 140 16.21 -20.91 6.35
C GLN A 140 17.37 -21.91 6.48
N ARG A 141 17.48 -22.90 5.59
CA ARG A 141 18.65 -23.80 5.51
C ARG A 141 19.93 -23.05 5.06
N TRP A 142 19.80 -21.99 4.27
CA TRP A 142 20.92 -21.12 3.87
C TRP A 142 21.40 -20.18 4.97
N LEU A 143 20.51 -19.69 5.85
CA LEU A 143 20.86 -18.73 6.92
C LEU A 143 22.10 -19.14 7.73
N ARG A 144 22.27 -20.44 8.01
CA ARG A 144 23.46 -20.94 8.71
C ARG A 144 24.75 -20.70 7.92
N ILE A 145 24.74 -20.96 6.62
CA ILE A 145 25.92 -20.84 5.73
C ILE A 145 26.21 -19.38 5.41
N VAL A 146 25.14 -18.61 5.15
CA VAL A 146 25.21 -17.17 4.89
C VAL A 146 25.71 -16.41 6.14
N GLY A 147 25.26 -16.81 7.34
CA GLY A 147 25.73 -16.28 8.62
C GLY A 147 27.13 -16.72 9.02
N GLU A 148 27.51 -17.99 8.79
CA GLU A 148 28.89 -18.46 9.00
C GLU A 148 29.89 -17.75 8.07
N ALA A 149 29.45 -17.32 6.88
CA ALA A 149 30.26 -16.58 5.91
C ALA A 149 30.12 -15.03 6.00
N GLY A 150 29.25 -14.50 6.86
CA GLY A 150 29.01 -13.05 7.00
C GLY A 150 28.38 -12.36 5.79
N LYS A 151 27.70 -13.10 4.91
CA LYS A 151 27.17 -12.60 3.63
C LYS A 151 25.79 -11.98 3.75
N ARG A 152 25.47 -11.02 2.88
CA ARG A 152 24.13 -10.39 2.83
C ARG A 152 23.24 -11.09 1.81
N PHE A 153 21.97 -11.28 2.15
CA PHE A 153 21.03 -12.04 1.33
C PHE A 153 19.61 -11.45 1.39
N ASP A 154 18.93 -11.39 0.24
CA ASP A 154 17.53 -10.96 0.14
C ASP A 154 16.79 -11.85 -0.89
N LEU A 155 15.63 -12.38 -0.52
CA LEU A 155 14.77 -13.23 -1.34
C LEU A 155 13.34 -12.73 -1.31
N LEU A 156 12.74 -12.58 -2.50
CA LEU A 156 11.32 -12.31 -2.68
C LEU A 156 10.71 -13.33 -3.65
N THR A 157 9.64 -13.99 -3.23
CA THR A 157 8.86 -14.91 -4.07
C THR A 157 7.49 -14.32 -4.40
N ALA A 158 6.94 -14.68 -5.55
CA ALA A 158 5.63 -14.24 -6.02
C ALA A 158 4.47 -14.85 -5.23
N SER A 159 4.60 -16.12 -4.84
CA SER A 159 3.57 -16.91 -4.18
C SER A 159 4.10 -17.62 -2.93
N ASP A 160 3.16 -18.03 -2.07
CA ASP A 160 3.31 -18.83 -0.86
C ASP A 160 3.17 -20.34 -1.17
N ASP A 161 2.02 -20.93 -0.86
CA ASP A 161 1.61 -22.27 -1.27
C ASP A 161 0.78 -22.26 -2.57
N ARG A 162 0.40 -21.07 -3.05
CA ARG A 162 -0.46 -20.84 -4.22
C ARG A 162 0.29 -20.86 -5.56
N VAL A 163 -0.49 -20.84 -6.64
CA VAL A 163 -0.02 -20.75 -8.03
C VAL A 163 0.28 -19.28 -8.39
N ALA A 164 1.41 -19.03 -9.05
CA ALA A 164 1.75 -17.70 -9.57
C ALA A 164 0.95 -17.38 -10.85
N ALA A 165 -0.27 -16.86 -10.68
CA ALA A 165 -1.17 -16.53 -11.80
C ALA A 165 -0.65 -15.40 -12.73
N ASN A 166 -0.61 -15.69 -14.03
CA ASN A 166 -0.55 -14.73 -15.15
C ASN A 166 0.58 -13.67 -15.07
N GLY A 167 1.74 -14.01 -14.48
CA GLY A 167 2.87 -13.07 -14.35
C GLY A 167 2.51 -11.75 -13.66
N CYS A 168 1.55 -11.79 -12.72
CA CYS A 168 1.12 -10.58 -12.01
C CYS A 168 2.30 -9.95 -11.25
N PHE A 169 3.13 -10.77 -10.60
CA PHE A 169 4.33 -10.34 -9.91
C PHE A 169 5.31 -9.65 -10.88
N SER A 170 5.74 -10.30 -11.95
CA SER A 170 6.67 -9.71 -12.93
C SER A 170 6.14 -8.40 -13.55
N ARG A 171 4.85 -8.32 -13.89
CA ARG A 171 4.26 -7.09 -14.43
C ARG A 171 4.16 -5.97 -13.39
N SER A 172 3.81 -6.30 -12.14
CA SER A 172 3.78 -5.34 -11.03
C SER A 172 5.17 -4.83 -10.68
N LEU A 173 6.18 -5.71 -10.68
CA LEU A 173 7.60 -5.36 -10.55
C LEU A 173 8.01 -4.34 -11.61
N VAL A 174 7.79 -4.62 -12.90
CA VAL A 174 8.12 -3.68 -14.00
C VAL A 174 7.43 -2.34 -13.81
N SER A 175 6.15 -2.34 -13.42
CA SER A 175 5.40 -1.11 -13.15
C SER A 175 6.08 -0.30 -12.04
N VAL A 176 6.33 -0.91 -10.88
CA VAL A 176 6.90 -0.22 -9.71
C VAL A 176 8.34 0.25 -9.94
N LEU A 177 9.19 -0.50 -10.65
CA LEU A 177 10.55 -0.04 -10.99
C LEU A 177 10.50 1.21 -11.89
N ARG A 178 9.59 1.24 -12.87
CA ARG A 178 9.46 2.35 -13.83
C ARG A 178 8.76 3.58 -13.26
N THR A 179 7.68 3.42 -12.50
CA THR A 179 6.93 4.55 -11.93
C THR A 179 7.49 5.01 -10.58
N GLY A 180 8.23 4.13 -9.90
CA GLY A 180 8.53 4.26 -8.47
C GLY A 180 7.29 4.15 -7.60
N HIS A 181 7.46 4.40 -6.30
CA HIS A 181 6.37 4.49 -5.32
C HIS A 181 6.65 5.64 -4.34
N ALA A 182 5.62 6.42 -3.97
CA ALA A 182 5.80 7.62 -3.15
C ALA A 182 6.28 7.33 -1.71
N GLU A 183 5.91 6.18 -1.15
CA GLU A 183 6.25 5.79 0.23
C GLU A 183 7.59 5.08 0.36
N PHE A 184 8.20 4.65 -0.75
CA PHE A 184 9.50 3.99 -0.75
C PHE A 184 10.62 5.01 -0.52
N GLY A 185 11.75 4.55 0.00
CA GLY A 185 12.96 5.37 0.13
C GLY A 185 13.61 5.68 -1.22
N GLU A 186 14.87 6.10 -1.20
CA GLU A 186 15.63 6.38 -2.43
C GLU A 186 15.91 5.12 -3.27
N ARG A 187 15.90 3.96 -2.63
CA ARG A 187 16.17 2.65 -3.21
C ARG A 187 14.97 1.73 -3.02
N VAL A 188 14.58 1.04 -4.08
CA VAL A 188 13.52 0.03 -4.09
C VAL A 188 14.10 -1.29 -3.59
N ARG A 189 13.61 -1.81 -2.46
CA ARG A 189 14.05 -3.08 -1.85
C ARG A 189 12.99 -4.17 -1.98
N CYS A 190 13.36 -5.44 -1.81
CA CYS A 190 12.41 -6.56 -1.84
C CYS A 190 11.32 -6.43 -0.77
N ALA A 191 11.67 -6.01 0.45
CA ALA A 191 10.70 -5.75 1.52
C ALA A 191 9.68 -4.66 1.17
N ASP A 192 10.07 -3.64 0.40
CA ASP A 192 9.15 -2.59 -0.06
C ASP A 192 8.22 -3.13 -1.15
N LEU A 193 8.78 -3.89 -2.12
CA LEU A 193 8.00 -4.56 -3.16
C LEU A 193 6.98 -5.54 -2.60
N LYS A 194 7.32 -6.34 -1.57
CA LYS A 194 6.37 -7.27 -0.94
C LYS A 194 5.08 -6.58 -0.54
N ARG A 195 5.16 -5.40 0.09
CA ARG A 195 3.98 -4.64 0.55
C ARG A 195 3.08 -4.28 -0.64
N VAL A 196 3.65 -3.75 -1.72
CA VAL A 196 2.90 -3.28 -2.89
C VAL A 196 2.37 -4.44 -3.75
N ILE A 197 3.20 -5.46 -4.03
CA ILE A 197 2.80 -6.60 -4.87
C ILE A 197 1.69 -7.42 -4.21
N THR A 198 1.70 -7.58 -2.87
CA THR A 198 0.60 -8.25 -2.15
C THR A 198 -0.73 -7.52 -2.34
N GLY A 199 -0.73 -6.20 -2.49
CA GLY A 199 -1.93 -5.41 -2.82
C GLY A 199 -2.33 -5.47 -4.30
N LEU A 200 -1.35 -5.49 -5.21
CA LEU A 200 -1.61 -5.51 -6.67
C LEU A 200 -2.00 -6.90 -7.21
N CYS A 201 -1.59 -7.97 -6.55
CA CYS A 201 -1.77 -9.36 -6.99
C CYS A 201 -2.58 -10.19 -5.99
N PRO A 202 -3.89 -9.91 -5.78
CA PRO A 202 -4.69 -10.53 -4.71
C PRO A 202 -4.89 -12.06 -4.84
N ALA A 203 -4.53 -12.66 -5.98
CA ALA A 203 -4.51 -14.11 -6.17
C ALA A 203 -3.22 -14.80 -5.65
N GLN A 204 -2.22 -14.02 -5.21
CA GLN A 204 -0.90 -14.48 -4.80
C GLN A 204 -0.49 -13.82 -3.48
N THR A 205 0.38 -14.47 -2.69
CA THR A 205 0.95 -13.88 -1.47
C THR A 205 2.47 -13.80 -1.62
N ALA A 206 3.03 -12.58 -1.71
CA ALA A 206 4.47 -12.43 -1.85
C ALA A 206 5.21 -12.71 -0.52
N VAL A 207 6.22 -13.60 -0.55
CA VAL A 207 7.02 -13.96 0.64
C VAL A 207 8.41 -13.35 0.53
N HIS A 208 8.87 -12.69 1.60
CA HIS A 208 10.19 -12.05 1.71
C HIS A 208 10.99 -12.69 2.84
N LEU A 209 12.29 -12.91 2.61
CA LEU A 209 13.27 -13.33 3.59
C LEU A 209 14.56 -12.53 3.39
N GLY A 210 14.95 -11.71 4.37
CA GLY A 210 16.17 -10.91 4.34
C GLY A 210 17.16 -11.30 5.45
N PHE A 211 18.45 -11.14 5.18
CA PHE A 211 19.54 -11.42 6.11
C PHE A 211 20.69 -10.40 5.97
N ASP A 212 21.07 -9.76 7.09
CA ASP A 212 22.02 -8.63 7.13
C ASP A 212 23.51 -9.04 7.29
N GLY A 213 23.82 -10.33 7.12
CA GLY A 213 25.14 -10.91 7.44
C GLY A 213 25.26 -11.41 8.88
N THR A 214 24.37 -10.99 9.78
CA THR A 214 24.41 -11.39 11.21
C THR A 214 23.13 -12.08 11.70
N ARG A 215 21.96 -11.69 11.17
CA ARG A 215 20.65 -12.19 11.61
C ARG A 215 19.59 -12.04 10.52
N GLU A 216 18.49 -12.78 10.68
CA GLU A 216 17.29 -12.58 9.88
C GLU A 216 16.69 -11.18 10.15
N VAL A 217 16.32 -10.48 9.08
CA VAL A 217 15.76 -9.13 9.13
C VAL A 217 14.41 -9.07 8.40
N ALA A 218 13.39 -8.65 9.14
CA ALA A 218 12.03 -8.48 8.61
C ALA A 218 11.92 -7.30 7.62
N GLU A 219 12.80 -6.31 7.76
CA GLU A 219 13.03 -5.23 6.81
C GLU A 219 14.30 -5.56 6.03
N ALA A 220 14.30 -5.36 4.70
CA ALA A 220 15.45 -5.67 3.85
C ALA A 220 16.72 -4.91 4.26
N ASP A 221 17.88 -5.51 4.01
CA ASP A 221 19.19 -4.89 4.21
C ASP A 221 19.28 -3.55 3.45
N GLN A 222 19.77 -2.48 4.10
CA GLN A 222 19.80 -1.14 3.48
C GLN A 222 20.78 -1.03 2.29
N GLY A 223 21.71 -1.98 2.18
CA GLY A 223 22.67 -2.07 1.08
C GLY A 223 22.22 -2.99 -0.06
N LEU A 224 21.19 -3.83 0.10
CA LEU A 224 20.63 -4.66 -0.97
C LEU A 224 19.36 -4.01 -1.55
N TRP A 225 19.37 -3.73 -2.85
CA TRP A 225 18.29 -3.01 -3.53
C TRP A 225 18.26 -3.32 -5.03
N LEU A 226 17.14 -2.96 -5.68
CA LEU A 226 16.76 -3.40 -7.02
C LEU A 226 16.81 -2.28 -8.08
N ALA A 227 16.43 -1.07 -7.66
CA ALA A 227 16.43 0.12 -8.50
C ALA A 227 16.41 1.40 -7.65
N LEU A 228 16.74 2.53 -8.26
CA LEU A 228 16.44 3.85 -7.72
C LEU A 228 14.94 4.12 -7.79
N ASN A 229 14.41 4.85 -6.81
CA ASN A 229 12.99 5.19 -6.78
C ASN A 229 12.65 6.28 -7.82
N SER A 230 11.99 5.85 -8.90
CA SER A 230 11.58 6.71 -10.03
C SER A 230 10.44 7.68 -9.71
N SER A 231 9.81 7.59 -8.54
CA SER A 231 8.60 8.34 -8.18
C SER A 231 8.79 9.86 -8.22
N PRO A 232 7.99 10.61 -9.01
CA PRO A 232 8.01 12.07 -9.01
C PRO A 232 7.63 12.69 -7.66
N ALA A 233 6.81 12.01 -6.85
CA ALA A 233 6.51 12.44 -5.49
C ALA A 233 7.75 12.31 -4.60
N TRP A 234 8.37 11.11 -4.57
CA TRP A 234 9.62 10.90 -3.84
C TRP A 234 10.72 11.87 -4.29
N ARG A 235 10.92 12.07 -5.60
CA ARG A 235 11.96 12.99 -6.13
C ARG A 235 11.77 14.46 -5.69
N ARG A 236 10.57 14.86 -5.27
CA ARG A 236 10.27 16.18 -4.69
C ARG A 236 10.32 16.19 -3.15
N SER A 237 10.34 15.02 -2.50
CA SER A 237 10.50 14.87 -1.06
C SER A 237 11.80 15.52 -0.58
N PRO A 238 11.83 16.16 0.61
CA PRO A 238 13.05 16.68 1.20
C PRO A 238 14.08 15.57 1.55
N LEU A 239 13.71 14.30 1.43
CA LEU A 239 14.59 13.15 1.66
C LEU A 239 15.36 12.67 0.43
N ALA A 240 14.90 12.97 -0.80
CA ALA A 240 15.55 12.45 -2.00
C ALA A 240 17.01 12.91 -2.11
N GLY A 241 17.96 11.99 -2.16
CA GLY A 241 19.40 12.26 -2.13
C GLY A 241 19.82 13.16 -0.97
N ASN A 242 19.12 13.16 0.17
CA ASN A 242 19.48 13.93 1.36
C ASN A 242 20.46 13.09 2.21
N PRO A 243 21.67 13.60 2.55
CA PRO A 243 22.63 12.84 3.35
C PRO A 243 22.10 12.46 4.74
N ALA A 244 21.07 13.14 5.26
CA ALA A 244 20.40 12.79 6.51
C ALA A 244 19.36 11.68 6.37
N ALA A 245 18.95 11.26 5.15
CA ALA A 245 17.88 10.29 4.93
C ALA A 245 18.08 8.96 5.69
N PRO A 246 19.28 8.32 5.71
CA PRO A 246 19.48 7.10 6.50
C PRO A 246 19.31 7.29 8.01
N THR A 247 19.63 8.49 8.52
CA THR A 247 19.40 8.85 9.94
C THR A 247 17.92 9.09 10.21
N ILE A 248 17.21 9.77 9.32
CA ILE A 248 15.77 10.00 9.41
C ILE A 248 15.01 8.66 9.36
N GLU A 249 15.37 7.76 8.44
CA GLU A 249 14.81 6.40 8.36
C GLU A 249 15.06 5.62 9.65
N ARG A 250 16.31 5.62 10.17
CA ARG A 250 16.66 4.93 11.42
C ARG A 250 15.90 5.47 12.64
N LEU A 251 15.75 6.78 12.76
CA LEU A 251 14.98 7.42 13.85
C LEU A 251 13.50 7.04 13.80
N THR A 252 12.94 6.86 12.59
CA THR A 252 11.51 6.61 12.38
C THR A 252 11.13 5.14 12.23
N ALA A 253 12.09 4.21 12.13
CA ALA A 253 11.85 2.77 11.92
C ALA A 253 10.92 2.11 12.96
N ARG A 254 10.82 2.67 14.16
CA ARG A 254 9.88 2.22 15.22
C ARG A 254 9.10 3.38 15.84
N TYR A 255 8.97 4.50 15.12
CA TYR A 255 8.22 5.65 15.63
C TYR A 255 6.72 5.34 15.64
N GLN A 256 6.06 5.72 16.72
CA GLN A 256 4.60 5.71 16.84
C GLN A 256 4.13 7.16 16.91
N PRO A 257 3.24 7.62 16.00
CA PRO A 257 2.74 8.98 16.01
C PRO A 257 2.02 9.34 17.31
N ASP A 258 2.42 10.46 17.91
CA ASP A 258 1.89 10.97 19.17
C ASP A 258 1.14 12.31 18.99
N PRO A 259 0.31 12.74 19.95
CA PRO A 259 -0.46 13.98 19.83
C PRO A 259 0.37 15.27 19.68
N GLN A 260 1.63 15.31 20.13
CA GLN A 260 2.50 16.48 20.02
C GLN A 260 2.99 16.70 18.58
N LEU A 261 3.04 15.63 17.77
CA LEU A 261 3.22 15.73 16.32
C LEU A 261 2.06 16.49 15.68
N GLY A 262 0.83 16.15 16.07
CA GLY A 262 -0.39 16.83 15.61
C GLY A 262 -0.46 18.30 16.03
N GLU A 263 -0.06 18.61 17.28
CA GLU A 263 0.07 19.98 17.78
C GLU A 263 1.08 20.79 16.94
N THR A 264 2.25 20.22 16.67
CA THR A 264 3.31 20.83 15.85
C THR A 264 2.83 21.15 14.43
N VAL A 265 2.13 20.21 13.78
CA VAL A 265 1.54 20.42 12.45
C VAL A 265 0.41 21.46 12.52
N GLY A 266 -0.45 21.40 13.53
CA GLY A 266 -1.54 22.35 13.75
C GLY A 266 -1.05 23.80 13.85
N HIS A 267 0.04 24.05 14.57
CA HIS A 267 0.67 25.38 14.63
C HIS A 267 1.21 25.84 13.26
N LEU A 268 1.90 24.96 12.54
CA LEU A 268 2.41 25.23 11.18
C LEU A 268 1.31 25.42 10.13
N LEU A 269 0.10 24.90 10.34
CA LEU A 269 -1.06 25.19 9.50
C LEU A 269 -1.70 26.53 9.90
N THR A 270 -2.08 26.68 11.16
CA THR A 270 -2.90 27.80 11.67
C THR A 270 -2.24 29.18 11.63
N GLY A 271 -0.90 29.29 11.71
CA GLY A 271 -0.25 30.60 11.53
C GLY A 271 1.15 30.78 12.08
N ALA A 272 1.69 29.84 12.86
CA ALA A 272 3.05 29.97 13.40
C ALA A 272 4.09 30.05 12.27
N ARG A 273 5.00 31.04 12.35
CA ARG A 273 6.14 31.16 11.43
C ARG A 273 7.37 30.39 11.89
N LEU A 274 7.52 30.17 13.20
CA LEU A 274 8.50 29.28 13.79
C LEU A 274 7.83 28.48 14.91
N VAL A 275 8.00 27.16 14.88
CA VAL A 275 7.69 26.26 15.99
C VAL A 275 9.00 25.69 16.53
N ALA A 276 9.21 25.79 17.83
CA ALA A 276 10.39 25.28 18.53
C ALA A 276 10.01 23.99 19.26
N ILE A 277 10.62 22.87 18.87
CA ILE A 277 10.45 21.58 19.55
C ILE A 277 11.56 21.48 20.61
N THR A 278 11.18 21.59 21.88
CA THR A 278 12.11 21.63 23.02
C THR A 278 12.02 20.36 23.86
N GLY A 279 13.03 20.13 24.71
CA GLY A 279 13.10 18.97 25.59
C GLY A 279 14.54 18.55 25.88
N GLU A 280 14.72 17.68 26.86
CA GLU A 280 16.04 17.18 27.29
C GLU A 280 16.68 16.24 26.25
N GLU A 281 17.90 15.79 26.52
CA GLU A 281 18.53 14.75 25.70
C GLU A 281 17.74 13.43 25.80
N GLY A 282 17.64 12.68 24.70
CA GLY A 282 16.80 11.48 24.64
C GLY A 282 15.28 11.70 24.48
N SER A 283 14.76 12.93 24.67
CA SER A 283 13.32 13.23 24.66
C SER A 283 12.60 13.11 23.30
N GLY A 284 13.23 12.51 22.28
CA GLY A 284 12.62 12.27 20.97
C GLY A 284 12.57 13.46 20.01
N LYS A 285 13.19 14.63 20.32
CA LYS A 285 13.17 15.83 19.44
C LYS A 285 13.51 15.54 17.97
N SER A 286 14.65 14.91 17.73
CA SER A 286 15.11 14.52 16.39
C SER A 286 14.19 13.49 15.73
N THR A 287 13.57 12.61 16.52
CA THR A 287 12.58 11.63 16.04
C THR A 287 11.28 12.29 15.59
N MET A 288 10.76 13.24 16.38
CA MET A 288 9.60 14.07 16.05
C MET A 288 9.83 14.84 14.75
N LEU A 289 11.00 15.46 14.60
CA LEU A 289 11.36 16.18 13.36
C LEU A 289 11.57 15.23 12.17
N ALA A 290 12.15 14.05 12.39
CA ALA A 290 12.25 13.00 11.37
C ALA A 290 10.86 12.51 10.91
N ALA A 291 9.87 12.41 11.82
CA ALA A 291 8.49 12.07 11.48
C ALA A 291 7.81 13.14 10.62
N LEU A 292 8.01 14.44 10.91
CA LEU A 292 7.55 15.53 10.04
C LEU A 292 8.10 15.45 8.60
N ALA A 293 9.27 14.84 8.41
CA ALA A 293 9.87 14.62 7.10
C ALA A 293 9.41 13.31 6.41
N ARG A 294 8.64 12.46 7.10
CA ARG A 294 8.10 11.19 6.59
C ARG A 294 6.59 11.07 6.85
N PRO A 295 5.73 11.67 6.00
CA PRO A 295 4.28 11.49 6.09
C PRO A 295 3.84 10.02 6.21
N SER A 296 4.52 9.10 5.50
CA SER A 296 4.23 7.65 5.52
C SER A 296 4.46 6.94 6.87
N VAL A 297 5.23 7.52 7.80
CA VAL A 297 5.39 6.97 9.17
C VAL A 297 4.72 7.84 10.24
N ALA A 298 4.40 9.10 9.91
CA ALA A 298 3.64 10.01 10.74
C ALA A 298 2.12 9.74 10.73
N GLY A 299 1.63 8.95 9.78
CA GLY A 299 0.19 8.72 9.59
C GLY A 299 -0.54 10.01 9.21
N SER A 300 -1.84 10.08 9.55
CA SER A 300 -2.69 11.24 9.18
C SER A 300 -2.32 12.56 9.87
N TYR A 301 -1.38 12.57 10.81
CA TYR A 301 -0.92 13.80 11.47
C TYR A 301 -0.16 14.74 10.53
N VAL A 302 0.57 14.21 9.55
CA VAL A 302 1.42 15.00 8.63
C VAL A 302 0.92 14.82 7.20
N PRO A 303 0.42 15.89 6.54
CA PRO A 303 0.00 15.81 5.15
C PRO A 303 1.13 15.36 4.19
N PRO A 304 0.79 14.78 3.02
CA PRO A 304 1.77 14.61 1.94
C PRO A 304 2.35 15.97 1.51
N ASP A 305 3.59 15.96 1.01
CA ASP A 305 4.35 17.14 0.57
C ASP A 305 4.41 18.30 1.61
N PHE A 306 4.29 18.00 2.91
CA PHE A 306 4.21 19.01 3.96
C PHE A 306 5.51 19.81 4.15
N LEU A 307 6.66 19.14 4.26
CA LEU A 307 7.99 19.75 4.35
C LEU A 307 8.64 19.86 2.97
N HIS A 308 9.29 21.01 2.72
CA HIS A 308 10.01 21.30 1.48
C HIS A 308 11.53 21.15 1.65
N ALA A 309 12.05 21.33 2.87
CA ALA A 309 13.43 21.01 3.20
C ALA A 309 13.55 20.51 4.65
N VAL A 310 14.47 19.57 4.89
CA VAL A 310 14.86 19.06 6.21
C VAL A 310 16.38 19.01 6.32
N LEU A 311 16.91 19.58 7.40
CA LEU A 311 18.32 19.65 7.70
C LEU A 311 18.60 19.03 9.05
N PHE A 312 19.47 18.02 9.11
CA PHE A 312 20.07 17.55 10.35
C PHE A 312 21.49 18.09 10.40
N ALA A 313 21.72 19.06 11.28
CA ALA A 313 23.03 19.66 11.49
C ALA A 313 23.84 18.86 12.52
N SER A 314 25.16 18.87 12.37
CA SER A 314 26.11 18.18 13.26
C SER A 314 27.40 19.00 13.40
N ARG A 315 28.17 18.73 14.45
CA ARG A 315 29.47 19.39 14.66
C ARG A 315 30.41 19.27 13.45
N GLY A 316 31.15 20.34 13.16
CA GLY A 316 32.04 20.42 12.00
C GLY A 316 31.34 20.86 10.70
N ASP A 317 30.03 21.06 10.71
CA ASP A 317 29.30 21.65 9.58
C ASP A 317 29.61 23.14 9.39
N THR A 318 29.81 23.56 8.15
CA THR A 318 29.96 24.98 7.79
C THR A 318 28.65 25.61 7.35
N ALA A 319 28.51 26.93 7.53
CA ALA A 319 27.33 27.67 7.07
C ALA A 319 27.10 27.49 5.56
N GLU A 320 28.17 27.41 4.78
CA GLU A 320 28.16 27.19 3.33
C GLU A 320 27.58 25.82 2.98
N ARG A 321 27.94 24.76 3.73
CA ARG A 321 27.39 23.41 3.53
C ARG A 321 25.89 23.38 3.82
N LEU A 322 25.48 23.90 4.97
CA LEU A 322 24.08 23.93 5.41
C LEU A 322 23.21 24.77 4.46
N ALA A 323 23.71 25.93 4.02
CA ALA A 323 23.05 26.81 3.05
C ALA A 323 22.88 26.14 1.68
N SER A 324 23.95 25.51 1.17
CA SER A 324 23.93 24.80 -0.11
C SER A 324 22.99 23.60 -0.10
N GLU A 325 22.93 22.87 1.02
CA GLU A 325 22.07 21.70 1.19
C GLU A 325 20.59 22.10 1.23
N LEU A 326 20.23 23.11 2.03
CA LEU A 326 18.86 23.65 2.04
C LEU A 326 18.47 24.17 0.63
N ALA A 327 19.32 24.93 -0.05
CA ALA A 327 19.03 25.43 -1.39
C ALA A 327 18.93 24.31 -2.45
N ARG A 328 19.65 23.19 -2.28
CA ARG A 328 19.54 21.99 -3.14
C ARG A 328 18.23 21.24 -2.94
N GLN A 329 17.68 21.24 -1.73
CA GLN A 329 16.35 20.70 -1.47
C GLN A 329 15.26 21.63 -2.04
N LEU A 330 15.31 22.94 -1.73
CA LEU A 330 14.31 23.91 -2.21
C LEU A 330 14.26 24.01 -3.75
N ARG A 331 15.39 23.90 -4.45
CA ARG A 331 15.42 23.81 -5.93
C ARG A 331 14.61 22.65 -6.51
N ARG A 332 14.32 21.60 -5.74
CA ARG A 332 13.58 20.40 -6.17
C ARG A 332 12.14 20.38 -5.64
N SER A 333 11.91 20.88 -4.44
CA SER A 333 10.60 20.87 -3.77
C SER A 333 9.77 22.15 -3.97
N VAL A 334 10.40 23.29 -4.30
CA VAL A 334 9.73 24.60 -4.45
C VAL A 334 9.76 25.06 -5.90
N PRO A 335 8.62 25.04 -6.62
CA PRO A 335 8.51 25.56 -7.99
C PRO A 335 8.99 27.00 -8.12
N GLY A 336 9.78 27.31 -9.16
CA GLY A 336 10.32 28.65 -9.41
C GLY A 336 11.44 29.11 -8.47
N PHE A 337 11.85 28.31 -7.48
CA PHE A 337 12.96 28.67 -6.59
C PHE A 337 14.29 28.79 -7.35
N ALA A 338 14.56 27.88 -8.30
CA ALA A 338 15.78 27.92 -9.12
C ALA A 338 15.85 29.20 -9.98
N ASP A 339 14.73 29.61 -10.57
CA ASP A 339 14.64 30.84 -11.38
C ASP A 339 14.81 32.09 -10.50
N ALA A 340 14.24 32.07 -9.30
CA ALA A 340 14.40 33.14 -8.30
C ALA A 340 15.86 33.23 -7.78
N GLU A 341 16.53 32.09 -7.59
CA GLU A 341 17.95 32.00 -7.23
C GLU A 341 18.86 32.59 -8.31
N GLN A 342 18.60 32.24 -9.58
CA GLN A 342 19.31 32.80 -10.73
C GLN A 342 19.05 34.30 -10.90
N THR A 343 17.79 34.74 -10.76
CA THR A 343 17.39 36.16 -10.84
C THR A 343 18.06 36.98 -9.75
N TYR A 344 18.08 36.48 -8.51
CA TYR A 344 18.76 37.14 -7.40
C TYR A 344 20.27 37.25 -7.65
N ARG A 345 20.94 36.15 -8.03
CA ARG A 345 22.40 36.16 -8.28
C ARG A 345 22.81 37.08 -9.43
N THR A 346 22.04 37.13 -10.51
CA THR A 346 22.32 37.99 -11.67
C THR A 346 22.05 39.47 -11.39
N GLY A 347 21.13 39.78 -10.46
CA GLY A 347 20.86 41.15 -10.01
C GLY A 347 21.86 41.73 -9.00
N LEU A 348 22.77 40.93 -8.44
CA LEU A 348 23.79 41.41 -7.49
C LEU A 348 25.01 42.01 -8.22
N ASP A 349 25.42 43.20 -7.78
CA ASP A 349 26.71 43.79 -8.08
C ASP A 349 27.85 43.15 -7.24
N ASP A 350 29.11 43.46 -7.58
CA ASP A 350 30.26 42.82 -6.93
C ASP A 350 30.37 43.16 -5.42
N VAL A 351 29.87 44.33 -5.01
CA VAL A 351 29.79 44.75 -3.61
C VAL A 351 28.75 43.92 -2.87
N GLY A 352 27.55 43.76 -3.43
CA GLY A 352 26.49 42.92 -2.88
C GLY A 352 26.86 41.45 -2.78
N ARG A 353 27.61 40.90 -3.75
CA ARG A 353 28.14 39.53 -3.68
C ARG A 353 29.17 39.34 -2.56
N SER A 354 30.05 40.32 -2.37
CA SER A 354 31.14 40.22 -1.38
C SER A 354 30.67 40.45 0.07
N GLY A 355 29.56 41.17 0.27
CA GLY A 355 29.02 41.48 1.60
C GLY A 355 27.93 40.51 2.13
N ALA A 356 27.39 39.63 1.28
CA ALA A 356 26.29 38.73 1.64
C ALA A 356 26.79 37.44 2.30
N SER A 357 26.05 36.91 3.28
CA SER A 357 26.36 35.61 3.88
C SER A 357 26.00 34.45 2.96
N ALA A 358 26.54 33.25 3.22
CA ALA A 358 26.15 32.03 2.49
C ALA A 358 24.62 31.78 2.52
N PHE A 359 23.97 32.07 3.65
CA PHE A 359 22.51 31.96 3.77
C PHE A 359 21.75 33.07 3.02
N ASP A 360 22.32 34.27 2.88
CA ASP A 360 21.72 35.32 2.04
C ASP A 360 21.78 34.94 0.56
N LEU A 361 22.94 34.47 0.09
CA LEU A 361 23.22 34.10 -1.30
C LEU A 361 22.49 32.82 -1.76
N ALA A 362 22.19 31.90 -0.85
CA ALA A 362 21.56 30.62 -1.16
C ALA A 362 20.07 30.55 -0.79
N LEU A 363 19.59 31.32 0.20
CA LEU A 363 18.23 31.20 0.73
C LEU A 363 17.48 32.53 0.81
N LEU A 364 17.94 33.51 1.59
CA LEU A 364 17.12 34.69 1.91
C LEU A 364 16.89 35.59 0.69
N GLY A 365 17.90 35.80 -0.16
CA GLY A 365 17.75 36.51 -1.43
C GLY A 365 16.81 35.81 -2.41
N PRO A 366 17.05 34.52 -2.75
CA PRO A 366 16.16 33.74 -3.60
C PRO A 366 14.71 33.68 -3.10
N LEU A 367 14.48 33.48 -1.79
CA LEU A 367 13.13 33.46 -1.21
C LEU A 367 12.43 34.83 -1.29
N ARG A 368 13.17 35.93 -1.13
CA ARG A 368 12.64 37.29 -1.34
C ARG A 368 12.26 37.55 -2.80
N ALA A 369 13.04 37.04 -3.75
CA ALA A 369 12.73 37.14 -5.19
C ALA A 369 11.52 36.27 -5.57
N LEU A 370 11.34 35.12 -4.90
CA LEU A 370 10.20 34.23 -5.09
C LEU A 370 8.89 34.78 -4.48
N ALA A 371 8.97 35.53 -3.37
CA ALA A 371 7.80 35.92 -2.59
C ALA A 371 6.69 36.67 -3.35
N PRO A 372 6.96 37.64 -4.25
CA PRO A 372 5.91 38.37 -4.97
C PRO A 372 5.15 37.52 -6.00
N GLN A 373 5.75 36.41 -6.44
CA GLN A 373 5.21 35.50 -7.47
C GLN A 373 4.71 34.17 -6.90
N TRP A 374 4.86 33.94 -5.60
CA TRP A 374 4.47 32.69 -4.94
C TRP A 374 2.96 32.63 -4.69
N THR A 375 2.32 31.59 -5.21
CA THR A 375 0.87 31.31 -5.06
C THR A 375 0.59 29.96 -4.40
N GLY A 376 1.63 29.19 -4.06
CA GLY A 376 1.51 27.87 -3.43
C GLY A 376 1.28 27.93 -1.91
N ALA A 377 1.22 26.75 -1.30
CA ALA A 377 1.21 26.61 0.16
C ALA A 377 2.49 27.20 0.79
N PRO A 378 2.52 27.51 2.10
CA PRO A 378 3.72 28.00 2.76
C PRO A 378 4.91 27.04 2.60
N VAL A 379 6.09 27.57 2.26
CA VAL A 379 7.34 26.79 2.18
C VAL A 379 7.76 26.43 3.60
N ARG A 380 7.86 25.13 3.89
CA ARG A 380 8.17 24.63 5.25
C ARG A 380 9.57 24.02 5.32
N ILE A 381 10.38 24.52 6.25
CA ILE A 381 11.77 24.08 6.45
C ILE A 381 11.94 23.58 7.90
N ALA A 382 12.44 22.36 8.07
CA ALA A 382 12.74 21.79 9.38
C ALA A 382 14.25 21.70 9.63
N ILE A 383 14.69 22.05 10.83
CA ILE A 383 16.11 22.10 11.23
C ILE A 383 16.31 21.37 12.57
N ASP A 384 17.10 20.30 12.55
CA ASP A 384 17.55 19.55 13.71
C ASP A 384 19.03 19.83 14.03
N GLY A 385 19.45 19.55 15.26
CA GLY A 385 20.88 19.58 15.63
C GLY A 385 21.46 20.95 15.98
N LEU A 386 20.63 21.97 16.25
CA LEU A 386 21.10 23.30 16.66
C LEU A 386 22.05 23.27 17.88
N ASP A 387 21.88 22.30 18.77
CA ASP A 387 22.64 22.19 20.01
C ASP A 387 24.01 21.49 19.86
N ASP A 388 24.32 20.87 18.72
CA ASP A 388 25.61 20.21 18.45
C ASP A 388 26.54 21.03 17.51
N LEU A 389 25.99 22.06 16.87
CA LEU A 389 26.74 22.98 16.02
C LEU A 389 27.79 23.81 16.79
N ASP A 390 28.89 24.09 16.11
CA ASP A 390 29.90 25.03 16.59
C ASP A 390 29.30 26.45 16.78
N PRO A 391 29.71 27.22 17.81
CA PRO A 391 29.01 28.45 18.22
C PRO A 391 28.77 29.46 17.10
N ASP A 392 29.78 29.73 16.27
CA ASP A 392 29.73 30.70 15.17
C ASP A 392 28.73 30.27 14.08
N VAL A 393 28.59 28.97 13.83
CA VAL A 393 27.68 28.41 12.83
C VAL A 393 26.25 28.39 13.36
N ARG A 394 26.09 28.03 14.64
CA ARG A 394 24.82 28.12 15.36
C ARG A 394 24.28 29.54 15.39
N GLU A 395 25.12 30.55 15.68
CA GLU A 395 24.69 31.96 15.67
C GLU A 395 24.18 32.39 14.28
N ARG A 396 24.90 32.04 13.21
CA ARG A 396 24.48 32.32 11.82
C ARG A 396 23.17 31.64 11.46
N LEU A 397 22.97 30.39 11.90
CA LEU A 397 21.76 29.62 11.63
C LEU A 397 20.54 30.15 12.42
N CYS A 398 20.73 30.56 13.68
CA CYS A 398 19.71 31.30 14.43
C CYS A 398 19.41 32.67 13.82
N GLY A 399 20.41 33.34 13.22
CA GLY A 399 20.23 34.55 12.42
C GLY A 399 19.37 34.34 11.17
N LEU A 400 19.57 33.21 10.46
CA LEU A 400 18.69 32.78 9.37
C LEU A 400 17.26 32.56 9.89
N LEU A 401 17.07 31.77 10.96
CA LEU A 401 15.76 31.49 11.54
C LEU A 401 15.03 32.78 11.99
N ARG A 402 15.76 33.78 12.50
CA ARG A 402 15.22 35.11 12.83
C ARG A 402 14.74 35.87 11.60
N SER A 403 15.49 35.82 10.51
CA SER A 403 15.09 36.44 9.24
C SER A 403 13.87 35.73 8.63
N LEU A 404 13.87 34.40 8.62
CA LEU A 404 12.78 33.56 8.10
C LEU A 404 11.47 33.63 8.91
N SER A 405 11.51 34.08 10.17
CA SER A 405 10.33 34.17 11.05
C SER A 405 9.82 35.59 11.28
N THR A 406 10.69 36.62 11.21
CA THR A 406 10.30 38.01 11.52
C THR A 406 10.13 38.91 10.29
N ALA A 407 10.85 38.66 9.19
CA ALA A 407 10.80 39.53 8.01
C ALA A 407 9.45 39.42 7.26
N PRO A 408 8.67 40.50 7.07
CA PRO A 408 7.34 40.43 6.44
C PRO A 408 7.37 39.93 5.00
N GLU A 409 8.41 40.27 4.24
CA GLU A 409 8.59 39.85 2.85
C GLU A 409 8.86 38.34 2.68
N LEU A 410 9.11 37.63 3.80
CA LEU A 410 9.31 36.18 3.84
C LEU A 410 8.13 35.43 4.48
N ALA A 411 6.96 36.07 4.63
CA ALA A 411 5.79 35.50 5.32
C ALA A 411 5.27 34.16 4.72
N LEU A 412 5.65 33.82 3.49
CA LEU A 412 5.39 32.50 2.89
C LEU A 412 6.18 31.37 3.54
N VAL A 413 7.26 31.66 4.28
CA VAL A 413 8.11 30.64 4.91
C VAL A 413 7.67 30.39 6.34
N LYS A 414 7.59 29.11 6.70
CA LYS A 414 7.40 28.62 8.06
C LYS A 414 8.53 27.65 8.41
N THR A 415 8.99 27.68 9.65
CA THR A 415 10.10 26.86 10.12
C THR A 415 9.74 26.01 11.34
N VAL A 416 10.35 24.83 11.43
CA VAL A 416 10.44 24.03 12.65
C VAL A 416 11.92 23.94 13.02
N ALA A 417 12.23 24.09 14.30
CA ALA A 417 13.58 23.89 14.83
C ALA A 417 13.54 23.07 16.12
N THR A 418 14.48 22.14 16.29
CA THR A 418 14.71 21.49 17.60
C THR A 418 15.85 22.17 18.35
N THR A 419 15.70 22.32 19.66
CA THR A 419 16.79 22.80 20.54
C THR A 419 16.53 22.42 22.00
N ARG A 420 17.60 22.31 22.79
CA ARG A 420 17.56 22.27 24.25
C ARG A 420 17.38 23.66 24.87
N ASP A 421 17.77 24.72 24.17
CA ASP A 421 17.71 26.11 24.63
C ASP A 421 16.85 26.99 23.70
N PRO A 422 15.55 27.17 24.00
CA PRO A 422 14.69 28.05 23.21
C PRO A 422 15.13 29.52 23.21
N ALA A 423 15.99 29.97 24.13
CA ALA A 423 16.48 31.35 24.14
C ALA A 423 17.44 31.66 22.97
N CYS A 424 17.99 30.63 22.31
CA CYS A 424 18.79 30.82 21.09
C CYS A 424 17.93 31.15 19.85
N LEU A 425 16.61 30.96 19.93
CA LEU A 425 15.66 31.17 18.84
C LEU A 425 14.97 32.56 18.90
N PRO A 426 14.49 33.09 17.77
CA PRO A 426 13.54 34.21 17.77
C PRO A 426 12.17 33.76 18.35
N PRO A 427 11.23 34.68 18.63
CA PRO A 427 9.91 34.33 19.18
C PRO A 427 9.22 33.22 18.38
N ALA A 428 8.97 32.10 19.05
CA ALA A 428 8.45 30.86 18.50
C ALA A 428 7.24 30.37 19.30
N VAL A 429 6.43 29.49 18.71
CA VAL A 429 5.53 28.64 19.49
C VAL A 429 6.33 27.45 20.00
N GLU A 430 6.38 27.24 21.32
CA GLU A 430 7.13 26.13 21.92
C GLU A 430 6.26 24.88 22.08
N VAL A 431 6.70 23.74 21.54
CA VAL A 431 6.14 22.41 21.82
C VAL A 431 7.18 21.63 22.60
N ARG A 432 6.89 21.35 23.88
CA ARG A 432 7.86 20.75 24.81
C ARG A 432 7.63 19.25 24.94
N LEU A 433 8.65 18.47 24.59
CA LEU A 433 8.71 17.02 24.78
C LEU A 433 9.28 16.70 26.17
N VAL A 434 8.68 15.71 26.84
CA VAL A 434 9.10 15.24 28.17
C VAL A 434 9.43 13.75 28.07
N MET A 435 10.47 13.30 28.79
CA MET A 435 10.82 11.88 28.84
C MET A 435 9.65 11.05 29.42
N ALA A 436 9.19 10.05 28.68
CA ALA A 436 8.20 9.09 29.16
C ALA A 436 8.84 8.11 30.16
N GLY A 437 8.94 8.49 31.45
CA GLY A 437 9.62 7.62 32.42
C GLY A 437 9.84 8.11 33.85
N SER A 438 8.91 8.81 34.49
CA SER A 438 8.95 8.99 35.96
C SER A 438 7.56 9.21 36.57
N PHE A 439 6.82 8.11 36.77
CA PHE A 439 5.62 8.13 37.61
C PHE A 439 6.04 8.01 39.08
N GLU A 440 6.19 9.14 39.77
CA GLU A 440 6.26 9.12 41.24
C GLU A 440 4.90 8.65 41.79
N PRO A 441 4.83 7.56 42.57
CA PRO A 441 3.58 7.17 43.20
C PRO A 441 3.22 8.18 44.31
N PRO A 442 1.94 8.56 44.46
CA PRO A 442 1.53 9.39 45.58
C PRO A 442 1.82 8.69 46.91
N GLU A 443 2.22 9.46 47.93
CA GLU A 443 2.58 8.96 49.26
C GLU A 443 1.47 8.07 49.84
N GLY A 444 1.78 6.80 50.15
CA GLY A 444 0.85 5.93 50.88
C GLY A 444 0.93 4.42 50.62
N TRP A 445 1.66 3.95 49.61
CA TRP A 445 1.81 2.50 49.34
C TRP A 445 3.18 1.96 49.76
N GLY A 446 3.19 1.14 50.82
CA GLY A 446 4.36 0.37 51.24
C GLY A 446 4.50 -0.96 50.48
N PRO A 447 5.71 -1.52 50.36
CA PRO A 447 5.94 -2.75 49.59
C PRO A 447 5.47 -4.01 50.36
N PRO A 448 4.93 -5.02 49.66
CA PRO A 448 4.72 -6.34 50.25
C PRO A 448 6.06 -7.08 50.42
N VAL A 449 6.15 -7.89 51.48
CA VAL A 449 7.34 -8.66 51.85
C VAL A 449 7.52 -9.87 50.92
N ALA A 450 8.75 -10.17 50.54
CA ALA A 450 9.09 -11.35 49.76
C ALA A 450 9.28 -12.60 50.65
N ASP A 451 8.78 -13.75 50.18
CA ASP A 451 9.11 -15.08 50.70
C ASP A 451 9.67 -15.96 49.55
N PRO A 452 10.57 -16.93 49.83
CA PRO A 452 11.44 -17.52 48.80
C PRO A 452 10.84 -18.72 48.05
N ALA A 453 11.36 -18.95 46.84
CA ALA A 453 10.93 -20.03 45.95
C ALA A 453 11.39 -21.43 46.39
N PRO A 454 10.58 -22.49 46.15
CA PRO A 454 11.02 -23.87 46.21
C PRO A 454 11.59 -24.35 44.86
N VAL A 455 12.61 -25.21 44.93
CA VAL A 455 13.24 -25.90 43.79
C VAL A 455 12.40 -27.12 43.38
N ILE A 456 12.31 -27.41 42.08
CA ILE A 456 11.73 -28.65 41.55
C ILE A 456 12.72 -29.32 40.57
N GLN A 457 12.79 -30.65 40.65
CA GLN A 457 13.61 -31.52 39.80
C GLN A 457 12.75 -32.10 38.65
N GLU A 458 13.37 -32.35 37.49
CA GLU A 458 12.90 -33.31 36.48
C GLU A 458 12.94 -34.76 37.04
N PRO A 459 12.23 -35.78 36.49
CA PRO A 459 11.93 -35.94 35.05
C PRO A 459 10.61 -36.69 34.64
N GLU A 460 10.54 -37.02 33.34
CA GLU A 460 9.84 -38.16 32.68
C GLU A 460 8.32 -38.15 32.39
N ASP A 461 8.02 -37.71 31.16
CA ASP A 461 7.42 -38.48 30.04
C ASP A 461 5.94 -38.93 29.98
N SER A 462 5.44 -38.93 28.74
CA SER A 462 4.20 -39.49 28.18
C SER A 462 2.84 -38.78 28.40
N GLY A 463 2.23 -38.35 27.29
CA GLY A 463 0.79 -38.50 27.05
C GLY A 463 -0.10 -37.24 27.00
N ASP A 464 -0.76 -37.07 25.85
CA ASP A 464 -2.05 -36.38 25.64
C ASP A 464 -2.10 -34.82 25.73
N TRP A 465 -2.29 -34.16 24.58
CA TRP A 465 -2.47 -32.70 24.48
C TRP A 465 -3.90 -32.34 24.04
N GLY A 466 -4.82 -32.40 25.00
CA GLY A 466 -6.20 -31.92 24.85
C GLY A 466 -6.45 -30.57 25.54
N SER A 467 -6.52 -29.51 24.74
CA SER A 467 -7.31 -28.27 24.96
C SER A 467 -7.04 -27.30 26.15
N GLN A 468 -6.91 -26.01 25.76
CA GLN A 468 -7.03 -24.74 26.52
C GLN A 468 -5.81 -24.17 27.27
N PRO A 469 -5.72 -22.82 27.44
CA PRO A 469 -6.39 -21.72 26.72
C PRO A 469 -5.40 -20.82 25.94
N GLY A 470 -5.88 -20.16 24.88
CA GLY A 470 -5.07 -19.24 24.08
C GLY A 470 -4.69 -17.96 24.84
N TYR A 471 -3.42 -17.58 24.76
CA TYR A 471 -2.92 -16.30 25.24
C TYR A 471 -3.27 -15.19 24.23
N ASP A 472 -3.88 -14.12 24.72
CA ASP A 472 -4.36 -13.01 23.90
C ASP A 472 -3.21 -12.06 23.55
N THR A 473 -2.61 -12.20 22.37
CA THR A 473 -1.59 -11.26 21.86
C THR A 473 -2.24 -10.06 21.18
N GLY A 474 -3.08 -9.34 21.92
CA GLY A 474 -3.54 -8.01 21.56
C GLY A 474 -2.36 -7.03 21.46
N SER A 475 -1.86 -6.80 20.25
CA SER A 475 -0.98 -5.65 19.99
C SER A 475 -1.72 -4.36 20.31
N PRO A 476 -1.13 -3.41 21.04
CA PRO A 476 -1.76 -2.12 21.32
C PRO A 476 -1.88 -1.32 20.02
N THR A 477 -3.08 -1.31 19.44
CA THR A 477 -3.39 -0.53 18.23
C THR A 477 -3.36 0.96 18.55
N SER A 478 -2.53 1.71 17.83
CA SER A 478 -2.59 3.18 17.82
C SER A 478 -4.01 3.67 17.48
N PRO A 479 -4.53 4.71 18.15
CA PRO A 479 -5.86 5.22 17.86
C PRO A 479 -5.92 5.79 16.43
N ARG A 480 -6.84 5.27 15.62
CA ARG A 480 -7.09 5.76 14.26
C ARG A 480 -7.89 7.07 14.34
N ILE A 481 -7.32 8.17 13.83
CA ILE A 481 -8.01 9.47 13.79
C ILE A 481 -9.17 9.40 12.78
N THR A 482 -10.36 9.56 13.31
CA THR A 482 -11.63 9.71 12.60
C THR A 482 -11.80 11.17 12.16
N PRO A 483 -12.28 11.46 10.93
CA PRO A 483 -12.70 12.80 10.56
C PRO A 483 -14.04 13.15 11.23
N ALA A 484 -14.15 14.37 11.77
CA ALA A 484 -15.39 14.91 12.29
C ALA A 484 -15.70 16.28 11.66
N THR A 485 -16.98 16.55 11.42
CA THR A 485 -17.48 17.78 10.78
C THR A 485 -18.66 18.33 11.54
N LEU A 486 -18.71 19.65 11.68
CA LEU A 486 -19.88 20.40 12.11
C LEU A 486 -20.64 20.92 10.88
N ILE A 487 -21.93 20.58 10.79
CA ILE A 487 -22.87 21.20 9.84
C ILE A 487 -23.58 22.31 10.60
N ILE A 488 -23.34 23.55 10.21
CA ILE A 488 -23.78 24.75 10.91
C ILE A 488 -24.93 25.39 10.14
N ASP A 489 -26.13 25.37 10.70
CA ASP A 489 -27.31 26.06 10.20
C ASP A 489 -27.58 27.33 11.03
N VAL A 490 -27.59 28.48 10.36
CA VAL A 490 -27.88 29.79 10.97
C VAL A 490 -29.09 30.38 10.24
N PRO A 491 -30.18 30.70 10.95
CA PRO A 491 -31.41 31.19 10.32
C PRO A 491 -31.17 32.35 9.33
N GLY A 492 -31.56 32.13 8.07
CA GLY A 492 -31.39 33.11 6.99
C GLY A 492 -30.02 33.07 6.27
N GLN A 493 -29.17 32.09 6.55
CA GLN A 493 -27.91 31.84 5.83
C GLN A 493 -27.91 30.41 5.25
N PRO A 494 -27.17 30.14 4.17
CA PRO A 494 -26.95 28.77 3.72
C PRO A 494 -26.12 27.98 4.76
N PRO A 495 -26.31 26.66 4.90
CA PRO A 495 -25.53 25.85 5.83
C PRO A 495 -24.02 25.94 5.55
N ALA A 496 -23.24 26.13 6.60
CA ALA A 496 -21.79 26.15 6.55
C ALA A 496 -21.21 24.84 7.10
N TYR A 497 -20.14 24.35 6.49
CA TYR A 497 -19.45 23.14 6.92
C TYR A 497 -18.13 23.53 7.59
N HIS A 498 -17.83 22.95 8.75
CA HIS A 498 -16.57 23.19 9.45
C HIS A 498 -15.99 21.86 9.94
N GLU A 499 -14.87 21.45 9.36
CA GLU A 499 -14.13 20.27 9.77
C GLU A 499 -13.49 20.51 11.16
N LEU A 500 -13.61 19.52 12.05
CA LEU A 500 -13.00 19.55 13.37
C LEU A 500 -11.60 18.94 13.29
N SER A 501 -10.59 19.80 13.29
CA SER A 501 -9.23 19.38 13.57
C SER A 501 -9.11 18.81 15.00
N PHE A 502 -8.17 17.90 15.20
CA PHE A 502 -7.76 17.44 16.53
C PHE A 502 -7.41 18.66 17.43
N GLY A 503 -7.90 18.68 18.66
CA GLY A 503 -7.74 19.79 19.60
C GLY A 503 -9.06 20.49 19.97
N LEU A 504 -9.02 21.81 20.15
CA LEU A 504 -10.15 22.60 20.66
C LEU A 504 -10.71 23.58 19.62
N THR A 505 -11.99 23.43 19.30
CA THR A 505 -12.75 24.36 18.44
C THR A 505 -13.73 25.18 19.28
N THR A 506 -13.75 26.50 19.13
CA THR A 506 -14.65 27.40 19.88
C THR A 506 -15.77 27.94 19.00
N LEU A 507 -17.01 27.95 19.50
CA LEU A 507 -18.19 28.45 18.78
C LEU A 507 -18.71 29.73 19.46
N GLY A 508 -19.06 30.75 18.67
CA GLY A 508 -19.59 32.01 19.21
C GLY A 508 -19.82 33.08 18.14
N ARG A 509 -20.44 34.21 18.50
CA ARG A 509 -20.67 35.31 17.52
C ARG A 509 -19.49 36.26 17.31
N SER A 510 -18.47 36.18 18.17
CA SER A 510 -17.27 37.02 18.06
C SER A 510 -16.41 36.62 16.87
N ARG A 511 -15.55 37.54 16.41
CA ARG A 511 -14.44 37.20 15.49
C ARG A 511 -13.32 36.40 16.17
N ASN A 512 -13.38 36.24 17.49
CA ASN A 512 -12.41 35.48 18.27
C ASN A 512 -12.86 34.02 18.53
N ALA A 513 -14.00 33.60 17.98
CA ALA A 513 -14.41 32.19 17.96
C ALA A 513 -13.91 31.53 16.67
N ALA A 514 -13.44 30.28 16.74
CA ALA A 514 -12.98 29.53 15.57
C ALA A 514 -14.13 29.29 14.57
N VAL A 515 -15.30 28.93 15.08
CA VAL A 515 -16.56 28.88 14.35
C VAL A 515 -17.39 30.12 14.72
N ARG A 516 -17.51 31.03 13.76
CA ARG A 516 -18.28 32.27 13.95
C ARG A 516 -19.74 32.09 13.52
N LEU A 517 -20.64 32.15 14.49
CA LEU A 517 -22.08 32.11 14.25
C LEU A 517 -22.64 33.53 14.01
N GLY A 518 -23.51 33.68 13.01
CA GLY A 518 -24.10 34.97 12.63
C GLY A 518 -25.17 35.51 13.60
N ASP A 519 -25.58 34.69 14.57
CA ASP A 519 -26.74 34.92 15.43
C ASP A 519 -26.46 35.88 16.60
N SER A 520 -27.37 36.85 16.77
CA SER A 520 -27.35 37.84 17.84
C SER A 520 -27.56 37.27 19.25
N ARG A 521 -28.24 36.11 19.37
CA ARG A 521 -28.57 35.41 20.63
C ARG A 521 -27.45 34.48 21.10
N VAL A 522 -26.41 34.29 20.30
CA VAL A 522 -25.20 33.54 20.67
C VAL A 522 -24.26 34.42 21.51
N SER A 523 -23.66 33.88 22.58
CA SER A 523 -22.61 34.59 23.34
C SER A 523 -21.36 34.87 22.49
N ARG A 524 -20.51 35.82 22.92
CA ARG A 524 -19.28 36.19 22.17
C ARG A 524 -18.37 34.97 21.95
N LEU A 525 -18.18 34.20 23.01
CA LEU A 525 -17.77 32.79 23.03
C LEU A 525 -18.93 32.07 23.73
N HIS A 526 -19.47 31.00 23.15
CA HIS A 526 -20.70 30.35 23.62
C HIS A 526 -20.41 28.97 24.20
N CYS A 527 -19.68 28.15 23.45
CA CYS A 527 -19.22 26.84 23.88
C CYS A 527 -17.89 26.50 23.19
N LYS A 528 -17.25 25.43 23.65
CA LYS A 528 -16.06 24.82 23.03
C LYS A 528 -16.32 23.34 22.82
N ILE A 529 -15.80 22.78 21.72
CA ILE A 529 -15.79 21.36 21.42
C ILE A 529 -14.33 20.91 21.40
N ARG A 530 -14.00 19.89 22.20
CA ARG A 530 -12.72 19.18 22.17
C ARG A 530 -12.88 17.92 21.33
N TRP A 531 -12.07 17.76 20.29
CA TRP A 531 -11.98 16.56 19.45
C TRP A 531 -10.62 15.90 19.67
N ASP A 532 -10.58 14.61 19.98
CA ASP A 532 -9.32 13.84 20.14
C ASP A 532 -9.09 12.82 19.01
N GLY A 533 -9.79 12.97 17.89
CA GLY A 533 -9.73 12.01 16.78
C GLY A 533 -10.66 10.81 16.93
N THR A 534 -11.29 10.59 18.09
CA THR A 534 -12.31 9.53 18.26
C THR A 534 -13.57 10.06 18.94
N ASN A 535 -13.42 10.98 19.88
CA ASN A 535 -14.45 11.45 20.79
C ASN A 535 -14.57 12.98 20.80
N ALA A 536 -15.80 13.47 20.83
CA ALA A 536 -16.11 14.89 20.98
C ALA A 536 -16.69 15.17 22.36
N TRP A 537 -16.24 16.26 22.99
CA TRP A 537 -16.85 16.80 24.21
C TRP A 537 -17.11 18.28 24.05
N LEU A 538 -18.36 18.68 24.32
CA LEU A 538 -18.80 20.05 24.40
C LEU A 538 -18.77 20.54 25.86
N THR A 539 -18.34 21.80 26.04
CA THR A 539 -18.46 22.57 27.28
C THR A 539 -19.06 23.94 26.98
N ASP A 540 -20.11 24.34 27.68
CA ASP A 540 -20.68 25.69 27.67
C ASP A 540 -19.74 26.69 28.37
N LEU A 541 -19.64 27.90 27.85
CA LEU A 541 -18.74 28.96 28.37
C LEU A 541 -19.53 30.06 29.09
N ASP A 542 -20.40 29.65 30.01
CA ASP A 542 -21.35 30.49 30.76
C ASP A 542 -22.20 31.36 29.82
N SER A 543 -22.86 30.69 28.88
CA SER A 543 -23.59 31.36 27.81
C SER A 543 -24.95 31.90 28.28
N ALA A 544 -25.28 33.12 27.86
CA ALA A 544 -26.45 33.85 28.36
C ALA A 544 -27.80 33.17 28.04
N ASN A 545 -27.84 32.28 27.04
CA ASN A 545 -29.02 31.50 26.66
C ASN A 545 -28.86 29.99 26.92
N GLY A 546 -27.66 29.52 27.29
CA GLY A 546 -27.32 28.10 27.44
C GLY A 546 -27.11 27.35 26.12
N THR A 547 -26.20 26.38 26.15
CA THR A 547 -26.07 25.34 25.13
C THR A 547 -27.10 24.22 25.34
N PHE A 548 -27.65 23.70 24.25
CA PHE A 548 -28.53 22.54 24.26
C PHE A 548 -27.99 21.45 23.31
N VAL A 549 -28.12 20.18 23.70
CA VAL A 549 -27.83 19.00 22.87
C VAL A 549 -29.12 18.17 22.79
N ASN A 550 -29.57 17.84 21.58
CA ASN A 550 -30.81 17.08 21.32
C ASN A 550 -32.03 17.62 22.11
N GLY A 551 -32.10 18.95 22.26
CA GLY A 551 -33.17 19.66 22.98
C GLY A 551 -32.97 19.81 24.49
N GLN A 552 -32.03 19.11 25.13
CA GLN A 552 -31.75 19.24 26.57
C GLN A 552 -30.64 20.27 26.83
N ARG A 553 -30.80 21.11 27.86
CA ARG A 553 -29.79 22.12 28.24
C ARG A 553 -28.66 21.43 29.02
N VAL A 554 -27.41 21.60 28.58
CA VAL A 554 -26.24 20.95 29.19
C VAL A 554 -25.13 21.97 29.51
N PRO A 555 -24.44 21.84 30.65
CA PRO A 555 -23.19 22.56 30.91
C PRO A 555 -22.01 21.89 30.18
N ASP A 556 -21.99 20.56 30.14
CA ASP A 556 -21.00 19.71 29.48
C ASP A 556 -21.69 18.47 28.91
N ALA A 557 -21.23 17.96 27.75
CA ALA A 557 -21.74 16.73 27.15
C ALA A 557 -20.69 16.07 26.24
N ARG A 558 -20.66 14.73 26.18
CA ARG A 558 -20.03 13.99 25.06
C ARG A 558 -20.97 14.04 23.87
N LEU A 559 -20.44 14.27 22.67
CA LEU A 559 -21.23 14.29 21.43
C LEU A 559 -21.06 12.98 20.66
N ALA A 560 -22.18 12.40 20.21
CA ALA A 560 -22.26 11.23 19.35
C ALA A 560 -22.57 11.64 17.90
N HIS A 561 -22.28 10.77 16.93
CA HIS A 561 -22.59 11.03 15.52
C HIS A 561 -24.07 11.35 15.32
N GLY A 562 -24.36 12.49 14.67
CA GLY A 562 -25.71 12.97 14.41
C GLY A 562 -26.28 13.92 15.47
N ASP A 563 -25.57 14.16 16.58
CA ASP A 563 -26.04 15.03 17.66
C ASP A 563 -26.30 16.46 17.18
N VAL A 564 -27.45 17.01 17.60
CA VAL A 564 -27.90 18.35 17.22
C VAL A 564 -27.73 19.32 18.38
N LEU A 565 -26.74 20.20 18.23
CA LEU A 565 -26.48 21.32 19.12
C LEU A 565 -27.42 22.48 18.79
N ARG A 566 -27.97 23.16 19.79
CA ARG A 566 -28.66 24.45 19.59
C ARG A 566 -28.04 25.53 20.46
N LEU A 567 -27.61 26.61 19.80
CA LEU A 567 -26.90 27.75 20.36
C LEU A 567 -27.67 29.02 19.98
N GLY A 568 -28.48 29.55 20.89
CA GLY A 568 -29.46 30.59 20.53
C GLY A 568 -30.52 30.04 19.58
N ASP A 569 -30.61 30.63 18.39
CA ASP A 569 -31.47 30.21 17.28
C ASP A 569 -30.67 29.44 16.21
N SER A 570 -29.34 29.37 16.34
CA SER A 570 -28.45 28.59 15.46
C SER A 570 -28.45 27.11 15.84
N THR A 571 -28.40 26.23 14.85
CA THR A 571 -28.36 24.78 15.02
C THR A 571 -27.06 24.24 14.42
N VAL A 572 -26.36 23.35 15.13
CA VAL A 572 -25.11 22.76 14.65
C VAL A 572 -25.17 21.24 14.82
N THR A 573 -25.12 20.48 13.74
CA THR A 573 -25.09 19.02 13.78
C THR A 573 -23.65 18.53 13.80
N PHE A 574 -23.31 17.67 14.75
CA PHE A 574 -22.00 17.02 14.84
C PHE A 574 -22.01 15.68 14.11
N ILE A 575 -21.04 15.46 13.21
CA ILE A 575 -20.93 14.28 12.36
C ILE A 575 -19.51 13.72 12.51
N SER A 576 -19.36 12.54 13.11
CA SER A 576 -18.07 11.82 13.24
C SER A 576 -18.16 10.42 12.62
N VAL A 577 -17.16 9.97 11.86
CA VAL A 577 -17.19 8.63 11.23
C VAL A 577 -16.76 7.54 12.21
N ALA A 578 -17.47 7.40 13.33
CA ALA A 578 -17.17 6.39 14.34
C ALA A 578 -17.58 4.98 13.87
N HIS A 579 -16.69 4.00 14.06
CA HIS A 579 -17.12 2.60 14.23
C HIS A 579 -17.59 2.45 15.67
N GLU A 580 -18.82 1.95 15.86
CA GLU A 580 -19.27 1.39 17.13
C GLU A 580 -19.84 -0.01 16.90
N ASP A 581 -19.68 -0.86 17.92
CA ASP A 581 -20.15 -2.23 17.96
C ASP A 581 -21.68 -2.32 17.82
N ALA A 582 -22.14 -3.47 17.34
CA ALA A 582 -23.55 -3.67 17.00
C ALA A 582 -24.46 -3.75 18.22
N ASP A 583 -25.55 -2.98 18.19
CA ASP A 583 -26.84 -3.45 18.67
C ASP A 583 -27.97 -2.88 17.79
N VAL A 584 -29.09 -3.62 17.71
CA VAL A 584 -30.03 -3.58 16.59
C VAL A 584 -31.30 -2.77 16.96
N GLU A 585 -31.89 -2.03 16.01
CA GLU A 585 -33.21 -2.39 15.40
C GLU A 585 -34.06 -1.22 14.80
N GLN A 586 -34.43 -1.42 13.51
CA GLN A 586 -35.64 -0.97 12.79
C GLN A 586 -36.00 0.52 12.50
N SER A 587 -36.13 0.78 11.17
CA SER A 587 -37.30 1.35 10.47
C SER A 587 -37.59 2.87 10.50
N THR A 588 -38.03 3.56 9.44
CA THR A 588 -37.99 3.51 7.94
C THR A 588 -38.72 4.79 7.43
N GLY A 589 -38.51 5.22 6.17
CA GLY A 589 -39.34 6.21 5.44
C GLY A 589 -38.85 7.67 5.52
N ALA A 590 -38.10 8.21 4.54
CA ALA A 590 -38.53 8.64 3.18
C ALA A 590 -39.71 9.64 3.22
N VAL A 591 -39.64 10.86 2.66
CA VAL A 591 -39.36 11.25 1.24
C VAL A 591 -38.95 12.75 1.18
N ALA A 592 -38.07 13.27 0.32
CA ALA A 592 -37.03 12.66 -0.53
C ALA A 592 -36.07 13.72 -1.16
N SER A 593 -34.90 13.25 -1.61
CA SER A 593 -34.06 13.73 -2.75
C SER A 593 -33.30 15.07 -2.72
N PRO A 594 -31.96 14.95 -2.67
CA PRO A 594 -31.03 15.48 -3.68
C PRO A 594 -30.53 14.35 -4.62
N ARG A 595 -29.94 14.68 -5.78
CA ARG A 595 -29.62 13.69 -6.84
C ARG A 595 -28.33 12.87 -6.56
N PRO A 596 -28.33 11.54 -6.82
CA PRO A 596 -27.19 10.65 -6.57
C PRO A 596 -26.14 10.73 -7.70
N GLY A 597 -25.31 11.78 -7.68
CA GLY A 597 -24.26 11.96 -8.69
C GLY A 597 -23.00 11.13 -8.42
N HIS A 598 -22.11 11.68 -7.60
CA HIS A 598 -20.72 11.22 -7.52
C HIS A 598 -20.43 10.10 -6.50
N ALA A 599 -21.26 9.93 -5.47
CA ALA A 599 -21.08 8.87 -4.47
C ALA A 599 -21.09 7.48 -5.12
N VAL A 600 -22.09 7.23 -5.96
CA VAL A 600 -22.25 5.99 -6.77
C VAL A 600 -20.99 5.64 -7.57
N LEU A 601 -20.24 6.64 -8.05
CA LEU A 601 -19.05 6.43 -8.85
C LEU A 601 -17.84 5.98 -8.00
N LEU A 602 -17.73 6.44 -6.74
CA LEU A 602 -16.77 5.89 -5.76
C LEU A 602 -17.11 4.46 -5.37
N GLU A 603 -18.39 4.20 -5.13
CA GLU A 603 -18.90 2.89 -4.75
C GLU A 603 -18.57 1.88 -5.87
N LEU A 604 -18.88 2.20 -7.13
CA LEU A 604 -18.52 1.36 -8.29
C LEU A 604 -17.00 1.16 -8.45
N LEU A 605 -16.20 2.20 -8.21
CA LEU A 605 -14.73 2.13 -8.27
C LEU A 605 -14.16 1.17 -7.21
N GLY A 606 -14.61 1.29 -5.96
CA GLY A 606 -14.15 0.43 -4.86
C GLY A 606 -14.56 -1.03 -5.04
N LEU A 607 -15.78 -1.30 -5.53
CA LEU A 607 -16.21 -2.67 -5.85
C LEU A 607 -15.40 -3.26 -7.02
N ALA A 608 -15.14 -2.48 -8.07
CA ALA A 608 -14.35 -2.90 -9.23
C ALA A 608 -12.85 -3.07 -8.92
N ALA A 609 -12.30 -2.38 -7.92
CA ALA A 609 -10.88 -2.41 -7.53
C ALA A 609 -10.33 -3.84 -7.36
N SER A 610 -11.15 -4.69 -6.74
CA SER A 610 -10.85 -6.10 -6.48
C SER A 610 -10.68 -6.97 -7.74
N ARG A 611 -10.96 -6.43 -8.94
CA ARG A 611 -10.85 -7.08 -10.25
C ARG A 611 -9.81 -6.39 -11.16
N GLY A 612 -9.01 -5.46 -10.65
CA GLY A 612 -8.00 -4.71 -11.40
C GLY A 612 -8.53 -3.48 -12.14
N PRO A 613 -7.74 -2.86 -13.04
CA PRO A 613 -8.09 -1.61 -13.69
C PRO A 613 -9.34 -1.74 -14.58
N ILE A 614 -10.42 -1.03 -14.24
CA ILE A 614 -11.67 -1.04 -15.00
C ILE A 614 -11.57 -0.09 -16.21
N PRO A 615 -11.91 -0.53 -17.43
CA PRO A 615 -12.05 0.34 -18.59
C PRO A 615 -13.08 1.45 -18.35
N ILE A 616 -12.73 2.69 -18.69
CA ILE A 616 -13.59 3.86 -18.43
C ILE A 616 -14.94 3.77 -19.18
N SER A 617 -14.98 3.01 -20.27
CA SER A 617 -16.17 2.61 -21.01
C SER A 617 -17.17 1.86 -20.13
N ILE A 618 -16.73 0.75 -19.51
CA ILE A 618 -17.54 -0.10 -18.62
C ILE A 618 -17.94 0.67 -17.35
N LEU A 619 -16.99 1.42 -16.74
CA LEU A 619 -17.28 2.25 -15.58
C LEU A 619 -18.35 3.31 -15.85
N THR A 620 -18.30 3.95 -17.03
CA THR A 620 -19.32 4.94 -17.44
C THR A 620 -20.70 4.29 -17.62
N ALA A 621 -20.77 3.12 -18.23
CA ALA A 621 -22.03 2.39 -18.44
C ALA A 621 -22.65 1.94 -17.11
N ALA A 622 -21.86 1.36 -16.21
CA ALA A 622 -22.31 0.96 -14.87
C ALA A 622 -22.76 2.18 -14.04
N SER A 623 -22.02 3.29 -14.10
CA SER A 623 -22.36 4.57 -13.48
C SER A 623 -23.70 5.12 -13.99
N ALA A 624 -23.92 5.13 -15.30
CA ALA A 624 -25.19 5.55 -15.90
C ALA A 624 -26.37 4.69 -15.41
N ALA A 625 -26.20 3.36 -15.39
CA ALA A 625 -27.22 2.42 -14.93
C ALA A 625 -27.48 2.47 -13.41
N ALA A 626 -26.55 3.00 -12.63
CA ALA A 626 -26.67 3.24 -11.20
C ALA A 626 -27.17 4.66 -10.86
N GLY A 627 -27.40 5.53 -11.86
CA GLY A 627 -27.92 6.89 -11.69
C GLY A 627 -26.86 7.99 -11.54
N GLY A 628 -25.58 7.62 -11.61
CA GLY A 628 -24.43 8.53 -11.61
C GLY A 628 -24.11 9.12 -12.99
N PRO A 629 -22.90 9.69 -13.19
CA PRO A 629 -22.43 10.24 -14.46
C PRO A 629 -22.62 9.30 -15.67
N ASP A 630 -23.27 9.83 -16.71
CA ASP A 630 -23.69 9.13 -17.93
C ASP A 630 -22.72 9.28 -19.12
N ARG A 631 -21.65 10.07 -18.96
CA ARG A 631 -20.72 10.44 -20.04
C ARG A 631 -19.29 10.34 -19.56
N ARG A 632 -18.40 9.78 -20.41
CA ARG A 632 -16.96 9.64 -20.12
C ARG A 632 -16.32 10.96 -19.67
N VAL A 633 -16.74 12.11 -20.21
CA VAL A 633 -16.24 13.44 -19.78
C VAL A 633 -16.55 13.70 -18.30
N ARG A 634 -17.80 13.49 -17.86
CA ARG A 634 -18.19 13.69 -16.45
C ARG A 634 -17.52 12.70 -15.51
N VAL A 635 -17.32 11.46 -15.96
CA VAL A 635 -16.53 10.46 -15.23
C VAL A 635 -15.07 10.92 -15.10
N ARG A 636 -14.45 11.43 -16.17
CA ARG A 636 -13.09 11.99 -16.15
C ARG A 636 -12.96 13.22 -15.25
N ASP A 637 -13.93 14.13 -15.29
CA ASP A 637 -13.96 15.33 -14.42
C ASP A 637 -14.00 14.92 -12.95
N PHE A 638 -14.82 13.90 -12.62
CA PHE A 638 -14.86 13.33 -11.28
C PHE A 638 -13.55 12.65 -10.88
N LEU A 639 -13.01 11.76 -11.72
CA LEU A 639 -11.75 11.06 -11.49
C LEU A 639 -10.56 12.02 -11.33
N ALA A 640 -10.56 13.15 -12.04
CA ALA A 640 -9.54 14.18 -11.87
C ALA A 640 -9.60 14.86 -10.50
N GLY A 641 -10.79 14.95 -9.88
CA GLY A 641 -10.98 15.45 -8.52
C GLY A 641 -10.56 14.48 -7.41
N LEU A 642 -10.28 13.21 -7.74
CA LEU A 642 -9.86 12.19 -6.77
C LEU A 642 -8.33 12.09 -6.58
N GLY A 643 -7.55 12.74 -7.44
CA GLY A 643 -6.09 12.75 -7.34
C GLY A 643 -5.49 11.34 -7.23
N ASP A 644 -4.66 11.13 -6.22
CA ASP A 644 -3.89 9.90 -6.01
C ASP A 644 -4.74 8.70 -5.52
N SER A 645 -6.04 8.89 -5.23
CA SER A 645 -6.98 7.79 -4.92
C SER A 645 -7.43 7.01 -6.17
N VAL A 646 -7.04 7.44 -7.37
CA VAL A 646 -7.22 6.69 -8.61
C VAL A 646 -5.96 6.73 -9.49
N SER A 647 -5.46 5.56 -9.90
CA SER A 647 -4.46 5.45 -10.96
C SER A 647 -5.16 5.34 -12.32
N ARG A 648 -4.77 6.16 -13.29
CA ARG A 648 -5.39 6.23 -14.63
C ARG A 648 -4.36 5.91 -15.71
N ALA A 649 -4.43 4.70 -16.27
CA ALA A 649 -3.61 4.35 -17.41
C ALA A 649 -4.21 4.95 -18.69
N ARG A 650 -3.34 5.52 -19.55
CA ARG A 650 -3.74 6.07 -20.87
C ARG A 650 -4.85 7.13 -20.79
N ALA A 651 -4.83 7.94 -19.73
CA ALA A 651 -5.83 8.96 -19.43
C ALA A 651 -6.19 9.84 -20.65
N GLY A 652 -7.49 9.95 -20.97
CA GLY A 652 -7.98 10.72 -22.10
C GLY A 652 -8.19 9.94 -23.41
N LEU A 653 -7.51 8.80 -23.59
CA LEU A 653 -7.63 7.95 -24.80
C LEU A 653 -8.92 7.10 -24.81
N ALA A 654 -9.14 6.35 -25.88
CA ALA A 654 -10.33 5.50 -26.03
C ALA A 654 -10.29 4.27 -25.10
N ASP A 655 -9.08 3.79 -24.85
CA ASP A 655 -8.65 2.60 -24.09
C ASP A 655 -8.12 2.95 -22.68
N GLU A 656 -8.62 4.05 -22.11
CA GLU A 656 -8.31 4.48 -20.75
C GLU A 656 -8.88 3.49 -19.71
N THR A 657 -8.04 3.04 -18.79
CA THR A 657 -8.44 2.23 -17.63
C THR A 657 -8.16 2.96 -16.32
N VAL A 658 -8.94 2.62 -15.29
CA VAL A 658 -8.95 3.28 -13.99
C VAL A 658 -8.81 2.21 -12.90
N LEU A 659 -7.81 2.35 -12.04
CA LEU A 659 -7.64 1.53 -10.85
C LEU A 659 -7.92 2.41 -9.63
N TRP A 660 -8.79 1.96 -8.75
CA TRP A 660 -9.01 2.57 -7.44
C TRP A 660 -7.87 2.17 -6.49
N THR A 661 -7.25 3.16 -5.84
CA THR A 661 -6.07 2.99 -4.97
C THR A 661 -6.32 3.41 -3.52
N GLY A 662 -7.51 3.94 -3.20
CA GLY A 662 -7.93 4.21 -1.82
C GLY A 662 -8.54 2.99 -1.11
N GLU A 663 -8.93 3.14 0.15
CA GLU A 663 -9.76 2.14 0.83
C GLU A 663 -11.17 2.11 0.19
N PRO A 664 -11.73 0.93 -0.14
CA PRO A 664 -13.07 0.85 -0.72
C PRO A 664 -14.14 1.33 0.27
N PRO A 665 -15.17 2.06 -0.18
CA PRO A 665 -16.22 2.57 0.72
C PRO A 665 -16.99 1.41 1.36
N VAL A 666 -17.23 1.51 2.68
CA VAL A 666 -18.01 0.52 3.42
C VAL A 666 -19.47 0.60 2.96
N LEU A 667 -19.91 -0.43 2.24
CA LEU A 667 -21.25 -0.55 1.69
C LEU A 667 -22.05 -1.62 2.44
N PHE A 668 -23.31 -1.31 2.72
CA PHE A 668 -24.27 -2.34 3.15
C PHE A 668 -24.40 -3.42 2.05
N PRO A 669 -24.51 -4.72 2.39
CA PRO A 669 -24.52 -5.81 1.41
C PRO A 669 -25.51 -5.62 0.26
N ASP A 670 -26.75 -5.20 0.56
CA ASP A 670 -27.78 -4.94 -0.45
C ASP A 670 -27.44 -3.80 -1.41
N ALA A 671 -26.68 -2.80 -0.96
CA ALA A 671 -26.22 -1.70 -1.81
C ALA A 671 -25.07 -2.16 -2.72
N ALA A 672 -24.10 -2.89 -2.17
CA ALA A 672 -23.03 -3.50 -2.94
C ALA A 672 -23.57 -4.45 -4.02
N ALA A 673 -24.50 -5.35 -3.66
CA ALA A 673 -25.09 -6.30 -4.61
C ALA A 673 -25.81 -5.62 -5.79
N ARG A 674 -26.55 -4.53 -5.54
CA ARG A 674 -27.18 -3.73 -6.61
C ARG A 674 -26.17 -3.08 -7.54
N LEU A 675 -25.03 -2.62 -7.04
CA LEU A 675 -23.98 -2.00 -7.84
C LEU A 675 -23.15 -3.03 -8.61
N TYR A 676 -22.87 -4.19 -8.01
CA TYR A 676 -22.32 -5.34 -8.69
C TYR A 676 -23.22 -5.79 -9.86
N ALA A 677 -24.55 -5.77 -9.69
CA ALA A 677 -25.47 -6.04 -10.81
C ALA A 677 -25.35 -5.00 -11.94
N ARG A 678 -25.01 -3.74 -11.65
CA ARG A 678 -24.75 -2.72 -12.69
C ARG A 678 -23.41 -2.92 -13.38
N LEU A 679 -22.37 -3.29 -12.64
CA LEU A 679 -21.07 -3.69 -13.20
C LEU A 679 -21.22 -4.92 -14.10
N ALA A 680 -21.97 -5.93 -13.66
CA ALA A 680 -22.25 -7.15 -14.41
C ALA A 680 -22.91 -6.82 -15.77
N VAL A 681 -24.04 -6.10 -15.76
CA VAL A 681 -24.75 -5.71 -17.00
C VAL A 681 -23.86 -4.89 -17.94
N ALA A 682 -23.14 -3.88 -17.43
CA ALA A 682 -22.20 -3.08 -18.24
C ALA A 682 -21.06 -3.92 -18.82
N THR A 683 -20.69 -5.02 -18.15
CA THR A 683 -19.68 -5.98 -18.61
C THR A 683 -20.26 -6.98 -19.61
N SER A 684 -21.54 -7.35 -19.50
CA SER A 684 -22.27 -8.20 -20.45
C SER A 684 -22.44 -7.56 -21.83
N GLU A 685 -22.55 -6.23 -21.90
CA GLU A 685 -22.63 -5.48 -23.16
C GLU A 685 -21.31 -5.52 -23.96
N VAL A 686 -20.18 -5.90 -23.34
CA VAL A 686 -18.89 -6.04 -24.03
C VAL A 686 -18.92 -7.26 -24.95
N PRO A 687 -18.64 -7.11 -26.26
CA PRO A 687 -18.57 -8.23 -27.20
C PRO A 687 -17.68 -9.39 -26.74
N LEU A 688 -17.92 -10.57 -27.29
CA LEU A 688 -16.99 -11.70 -27.16
C LEU A 688 -15.78 -11.47 -28.06
N VAL A 689 -14.68 -12.18 -27.79
CA VAL A 689 -13.52 -12.26 -28.69
C VAL A 689 -13.94 -13.11 -29.90
N THR A 690 -13.60 -12.66 -31.11
CA THR A 690 -13.99 -13.33 -32.36
C THR A 690 -12.80 -13.40 -33.31
N GLY A 691 -12.41 -14.60 -33.72
CA GLY A 691 -11.19 -14.83 -34.51
C GLY A 691 -9.93 -14.81 -33.63
N ASP A 692 -8.78 -14.71 -34.29
CA ASP A 692 -7.44 -14.77 -33.67
C ASP A 692 -6.90 -13.39 -33.25
N ASP A 693 -7.73 -12.34 -33.29
CA ASP A 693 -7.35 -10.97 -32.93
C ASP A 693 -7.11 -10.83 -31.41
N GLU A 694 -6.12 -10.00 -31.04
CA GLU A 694 -5.81 -9.70 -29.64
C GLU A 694 -7.00 -9.03 -28.93
N PRO A 695 -7.43 -9.51 -27.74
CA PRO A 695 -8.61 -8.99 -27.06
C PRO A 695 -8.41 -7.54 -26.59
N THR A 696 -9.43 -6.69 -26.79
CA THR A 696 -9.38 -5.32 -26.24
C THR A 696 -9.33 -5.31 -24.71
N LEU A 697 -8.98 -4.17 -24.11
CA LEU A 697 -9.00 -4.01 -22.65
C LEU A 697 -10.40 -4.23 -22.06
N GLU A 698 -11.46 -3.83 -22.76
CA GLU A 698 -12.84 -4.20 -22.40
C GLU A 698 -13.07 -5.71 -22.44
N GLN A 699 -12.70 -6.39 -23.52
CA GLN A 699 -12.90 -7.83 -23.66
C GLN A 699 -12.11 -8.62 -22.60
N SER A 700 -10.88 -8.19 -22.32
CA SER A 700 -9.99 -8.76 -21.29
C SER A 700 -10.55 -8.56 -19.88
N TYR A 701 -11.00 -7.34 -19.54
CA TYR A 701 -11.66 -7.07 -18.25
C TYR A 701 -12.95 -7.91 -18.12
N ALA A 702 -13.75 -7.98 -19.18
CA ALA A 702 -15.00 -8.72 -19.16
C ALA A 702 -14.81 -10.23 -19.04
N ALA A 703 -13.79 -10.79 -19.69
CA ALA A 703 -13.40 -12.20 -19.54
C ALA A 703 -13.05 -12.55 -18.08
N ALA A 704 -12.37 -11.65 -17.36
CA ALA A 704 -11.97 -11.86 -15.97
C ALA A 704 -13.09 -11.57 -14.95
N ALA A 705 -13.84 -10.47 -15.13
CA ALA A 705 -14.66 -9.88 -14.06
C ALA A 705 -16.17 -10.15 -14.16
N GLU A 706 -16.71 -10.56 -15.32
CA GLU A 706 -18.17 -10.62 -15.50
C GLU A 706 -18.87 -11.59 -14.54
N ALA A 707 -18.41 -12.85 -14.48
CA ALA A 707 -18.98 -13.86 -13.59
C ALA A 707 -18.85 -13.47 -12.11
N GLU A 708 -17.73 -12.85 -11.73
CA GLU A 708 -17.51 -12.32 -10.38
C GLU A 708 -18.52 -11.25 -10.00
N HIS A 709 -18.81 -10.31 -10.90
CA HIS A 709 -19.82 -9.26 -10.67
C HIS A 709 -21.22 -9.86 -10.49
N PHE A 710 -21.61 -10.85 -11.30
CA PHE A 710 -22.87 -11.58 -11.09
C PHE A 710 -22.89 -12.36 -9.76
N TRP A 711 -21.79 -13.03 -9.40
CA TRP A 711 -21.68 -13.78 -8.15
C TRP A 711 -21.85 -12.88 -6.93
N HIS A 712 -21.15 -11.74 -6.88
CA HIS A 712 -21.28 -10.75 -5.79
C HIS A 712 -22.61 -9.98 -5.81
N ALA A 713 -23.32 -9.95 -6.95
CA ALA A 713 -24.71 -9.47 -7.02
C ALA A 713 -25.75 -10.48 -6.47
N GLY A 714 -25.34 -11.70 -6.11
CA GLY A 714 -26.24 -12.80 -5.73
C GLY A 714 -26.89 -13.52 -6.92
N LEU A 715 -26.56 -13.12 -8.15
CA LEU A 715 -27.10 -13.66 -9.40
C LEU A 715 -26.30 -14.89 -9.83
N ARG A 716 -26.44 -15.98 -9.07
CA ARG A 716 -25.59 -17.18 -9.20
C ARG A 716 -25.71 -17.86 -10.57
N GLU A 717 -26.92 -17.99 -11.12
CA GLU A 717 -27.14 -18.61 -12.44
C GLU A 717 -26.54 -17.77 -13.57
N ASP A 718 -26.67 -16.43 -13.51
CA ASP A 718 -26.06 -15.52 -14.48
C ASP A 718 -24.53 -15.56 -14.43
N ALA A 719 -23.94 -15.79 -13.25
CA ALA A 719 -22.51 -16.01 -13.11
C ALA A 719 -22.05 -17.27 -13.85
N LEU A 720 -22.77 -18.40 -13.70
CA LEU A 720 -22.49 -19.63 -14.44
C LEU A 720 -22.67 -19.44 -15.96
N ALA A 721 -23.74 -18.76 -16.38
CA ALA A 721 -23.96 -18.44 -17.79
C ALA A 721 -22.86 -17.53 -18.37
N ALA A 722 -22.30 -16.61 -17.58
CA ALA A 722 -21.16 -15.78 -17.98
C ALA A 722 -19.86 -16.59 -18.11
N LEU A 723 -19.61 -17.57 -17.23
CA LEU A 723 -18.47 -18.51 -17.35
C LEU A 723 -18.57 -19.35 -18.62
N GLU A 724 -19.75 -19.86 -18.96
CA GLU A 724 -19.97 -20.64 -20.19
C GLU A 724 -19.81 -19.78 -21.45
N ARG A 725 -20.42 -18.59 -21.47
CA ARG A 725 -20.35 -17.66 -22.60
C ARG A 725 -18.95 -17.08 -22.83
N ARG A 726 -18.14 -16.92 -21.77
CA ARG A 726 -16.73 -16.49 -21.85
C ARG A 726 -15.76 -17.63 -21.54
N ALA A 727 -16.08 -18.83 -22.01
CA ALA A 727 -15.15 -19.95 -22.03
C ALA A 727 -13.92 -19.61 -22.92
N SER A 728 -12.74 -20.04 -22.50
CA SER A 728 -11.54 -20.00 -23.34
C SER A 728 -11.66 -20.99 -24.50
N HIS A 729 -10.92 -20.75 -25.58
CA HIS A 729 -10.73 -21.75 -26.63
C HIS A 729 -9.79 -22.89 -26.16
N ILE A 730 -9.04 -22.68 -25.07
CA ILE A 730 -8.13 -23.67 -24.46
C ILE A 730 -8.91 -24.49 -23.42
N PRO A 731 -9.13 -25.81 -23.60
CA PRO A 731 -9.98 -26.59 -22.69
C PRO A 731 -9.44 -26.70 -21.25
N VAL A 732 -8.11 -26.70 -21.08
CA VAL A 732 -7.43 -26.80 -19.78
C VAL A 732 -7.71 -25.58 -18.89
N GLU A 733 -7.68 -24.37 -19.46
CA GLU A 733 -8.00 -23.14 -18.72
C GLU A 733 -9.44 -23.16 -18.20
N ASN A 734 -10.38 -23.69 -19.01
CA ASN A 734 -11.76 -23.86 -18.57
C ASN A 734 -11.88 -24.89 -17.45
N ARG A 735 -11.18 -26.04 -17.53
CA ARG A 735 -11.15 -27.04 -16.47
C ARG A 735 -10.75 -26.43 -15.13
N GLU A 736 -9.64 -25.69 -15.11
CA GLU A 736 -9.11 -25.06 -13.90
C GLU A 736 -10.01 -23.94 -13.37
N ARG A 737 -10.59 -23.13 -14.28
CA ARG A 737 -11.60 -22.14 -13.94
C ARG A 737 -12.83 -22.78 -13.27
N TRP A 738 -13.36 -23.84 -13.84
CA TRP A 738 -14.52 -24.54 -13.28
C TRP A 738 -14.20 -25.28 -11.97
N ALA A 739 -12.97 -25.79 -11.79
CA ALA A 739 -12.52 -26.34 -10.52
C ALA A 739 -12.54 -25.29 -9.40
N ALA A 740 -11.91 -24.13 -9.61
CA ALA A 740 -11.88 -23.05 -8.63
C ALA A 740 -13.29 -22.54 -8.26
N TRP A 741 -14.22 -22.50 -9.23
CA TRP A 741 -15.61 -22.12 -9.00
C TRP A 741 -16.44 -23.21 -8.31
N ALA A 742 -16.15 -24.50 -8.54
CA ALA A 742 -16.76 -25.60 -7.81
C ALA A 742 -16.35 -25.58 -6.32
N ASP A 743 -15.06 -25.38 -6.04
CA ASP A 743 -14.55 -25.27 -4.67
C ASP A 743 -15.10 -24.04 -3.93
N ARG A 744 -15.26 -22.92 -4.64
CA ARG A 744 -15.89 -21.70 -4.10
C ARG A 744 -17.37 -21.94 -3.77
N ALA A 745 -18.12 -22.52 -4.71
CA ALA A 745 -19.54 -22.82 -4.51
C ALA A 745 -19.75 -23.79 -3.34
N ALA A 746 -18.92 -24.84 -3.24
CA ALA A 746 -18.94 -25.77 -2.11
C ALA A 746 -18.72 -25.07 -0.75
N ARG A 747 -17.77 -24.12 -0.67
CA ARG A 747 -17.53 -23.35 0.56
C ARG A 747 -18.63 -22.33 0.89
N GLU A 748 -19.20 -21.65 -0.10
CA GLU A 748 -20.19 -20.59 0.12
C GLU A 748 -21.64 -21.10 0.25
N LEU A 749 -21.99 -22.20 -0.44
CA LEU A 749 -23.36 -22.71 -0.59
C LEU A 749 -23.54 -24.15 -0.05
N GLY A 750 -22.44 -24.89 0.12
CA GLY A 750 -22.45 -26.30 0.51
C GLY A 750 -22.37 -27.27 -0.68
N ASP A 751 -21.94 -28.50 -0.41
CA ASP A 751 -21.67 -29.53 -1.42
C ASP A 751 -22.91 -30.06 -2.16
N THR A 752 -24.10 -29.89 -1.59
CA THR A 752 -25.38 -30.36 -2.13
C THR A 752 -26.22 -29.27 -2.80
N ASP A 753 -25.75 -28.03 -2.80
CA ASP A 753 -26.45 -26.93 -3.49
C ASP A 753 -26.43 -27.12 -5.02
N ARG A 754 -27.53 -26.73 -5.68
CA ARG A 754 -27.71 -26.88 -7.13
C ARG A 754 -26.59 -26.23 -7.94
N ILE A 755 -26.13 -25.03 -7.53
CA ILE A 755 -25.06 -24.31 -8.20
C ILE A 755 -23.72 -25.02 -8.01
N THR A 756 -23.44 -25.52 -6.79
CA THR A 756 -22.24 -26.33 -6.52
C THR A 756 -22.19 -27.59 -7.38
N LEU A 757 -23.32 -28.30 -7.49
CA LEU A 757 -23.43 -29.51 -8.32
C LEU A 757 -23.22 -29.19 -9.81
N ARG A 758 -23.77 -28.08 -10.31
CA ARG A 758 -23.53 -27.59 -11.68
C ARG A 758 -22.06 -27.26 -11.94
N CYS A 759 -21.40 -26.55 -11.03
CA CYS A 759 -19.97 -26.25 -11.15
C CYS A 759 -19.11 -27.52 -11.18
N LYS A 760 -19.41 -28.50 -10.29
CA LYS A 760 -18.73 -29.81 -10.28
C LYS A 760 -18.96 -30.59 -11.58
N ALA A 761 -20.18 -30.60 -12.11
CA ALA A 761 -20.51 -31.23 -13.39
C ALA A 761 -19.73 -30.56 -14.54
N ARG A 762 -19.67 -29.23 -14.60
CA ARG A 762 -18.88 -28.50 -15.61
C ARG A 762 -17.38 -28.71 -15.50
N HIS A 763 -16.84 -28.80 -14.28
CA HIS A 763 -15.45 -29.21 -14.06
C HIS A 763 -15.20 -30.60 -14.68
N ALA A 764 -16.05 -31.59 -14.40
CA ALA A 764 -15.95 -32.93 -15.02
C ALA A 764 -16.06 -32.88 -16.56
N THR A 765 -17.02 -32.10 -17.12
CA THR A 765 -17.14 -31.89 -18.57
C THR A 765 -15.85 -31.35 -19.19
N TRP A 766 -15.24 -30.34 -18.57
CA TRP A 766 -14.03 -29.71 -19.09
C TRP A 766 -12.75 -30.52 -18.86
N THR A 767 -12.70 -31.37 -17.83
CA THR A 767 -11.67 -32.41 -17.69
C THR A 767 -11.67 -33.36 -18.90
N GLY A 768 -12.86 -33.81 -19.35
CA GLY A 768 -12.98 -34.66 -20.53
C GLY A 768 -12.57 -33.95 -21.82
N LYS A 769 -13.03 -32.70 -22.01
CA LYS A 769 -12.62 -31.85 -23.15
C LYS A 769 -11.12 -31.49 -23.14
N ALA A 770 -10.45 -31.56 -22.00
CA ALA A 770 -9.01 -31.39 -21.86
C ALA A 770 -8.21 -32.69 -22.15
N GLY A 771 -8.87 -33.77 -22.54
CA GLY A 771 -8.26 -35.06 -22.92
C GLY A 771 -8.29 -36.13 -21.82
N ASP A 772 -8.74 -35.81 -20.61
CA ASP A 772 -8.84 -36.76 -19.49
C ASP A 772 -10.27 -37.34 -19.39
N ALA A 773 -10.64 -38.19 -20.35
CA ALA A 773 -11.95 -38.84 -20.37
C ALA A 773 -12.17 -39.77 -19.16
N ALA A 774 -11.12 -40.42 -18.65
CA ALA A 774 -11.20 -41.32 -17.51
C ALA A 774 -11.44 -40.55 -16.19
N GLY A 775 -10.71 -39.47 -15.96
CA GLY A 775 -10.91 -38.59 -14.81
C GLY A 775 -12.18 -37.74 -14.91
N ALA A 776 -12.72 -37.51 -16.11
CA ALA A 776 -14.06 -36.95 -16.29
C ALA A 776 -15.14 -37.95 -15.84
N LEU A 777 -15.07 -39.20 -16.29
CA LEU A 777 -16.00 -40.26 -15.92
C LEU A 777 -16.02 -40.48 -14.40
N ALA A 778 -14.85 -40.64 -13.78
CA ALA A 778 -14.73 -40.84 -12.34
C ALA A 778 -15.39 -39.71 -11.52
N ARG A 779 -15.19 -38.44 -11.93
CA ARG A 779 -15.83 -37.27 -11.29
C ARG A 779 -17.35 -37.27 -11.45
N PHE A 780 -17.87 -37.68 -12.62
CA PHE A 780 -19.32 -37.80 -12.82
C PHE A 780 -19.93 -38.97 -12.03
N GLU A 781 -19.23 -40.10 -11.92
CA GLU A 781 -19.67 -41.25 -11.11
C GLU A 781 -19.73 -40.91 -9.61
N GLU A 782 -18.78 -40.12 -9.10
CA GLU A 782 -18.81 -39.58 -7.73
C GLU A 782 -19.95 -38.55 -7.54
N LEU A 783 -20.19 -37.68 -8.52
CA LEU A 783 -21.18 -36.61 -8.45
C LEU A 783 -22.63 -37.11 -8.56
N LEU A 784 -22.89 -38.10 -9.41
CA LEU A 784 -24.25 -38.62 -9.69
C LEU A 784 -25.05 -39.05 -8.44
N PRO A 785 -24.53 -39.82 -7.48
CA PRO A 785 -25.28 -40.19 -6.28
C PRO A 785 -25.60 -38.97 -5.40
N ILE A 786 -24.66 -38.02 -5.27
CA ILE A 786 -24.85 -36.78 -4.51
C ILE A 786 -25.95 -35.93 -5.16
N ALA A 787 -25.88 -35.71 -6.46
CA ALA A 787 -26.87 -34.94 -7.21
C ALA A 787 -28.26 -35.62 -7.21
N THR A 788 -28.32 -36.95 -7.34
CA THR A 788 -29.58 -37.71 -7.28
C THR A 788 -30.24 -37.60 -5.91
N ALA A 789 -29.46 -37.58 -4.82
CA ALA A 789 -29.97 -37.40 -3.47
C ALA A 789 -30.45 -35.96 -3.19
N ALA A 790 -29.78 -34.95 -3.75
CA ALA A 790 -30.09 -33.54 -3.52
C ALA A 790 -31.25 -33.00 -4.38
N LEU A 791 -31.27 -33.33 -5.68
CA LEU A 791 -32.18 -32.72 -6.66
C LEU A 791 -33.32 -33.64 -7.13
N SER A 792 -33.35 -34.89 -6.66
CA SER A 792 -34.18 -36.00 -7.15
C SER A 792 -33.77 -36.57 -8.52
N GLY A 793 -34.03 -37.85 -8.73
CA GLY A 793 -33.56 -38.60 -9.91
C GLY A 793 -34.19 -38.24 -11.26
N GLY A 794 -35.09 -37.26 -11.33
CA GLY A 794 -35.74 -36.77 -12.56
C GLY A 794 -35.47 -35.31 -12.87
N ASP A 795 -34.62 -34.64 -12.09
CA ASP A 795 -34.22 -33.25 -12.35
C ASP A 795 -33.25 -33.15 -13.55
N GLU A 796 -33.35 -32.03 -14.28
CA GLU A 796 -32.59 -31.76 -15.50
C GLU A 796 -31.07 -31.89 -15.31
N ASP A 797 -30.51 -31.43 -14.18
CA ASP A 797 -29.07 -31.50 -13.94
C ASP A 797 -28.60 -32.94 -13.71
N VAL A 798 -29.43 -33.76 -13.03
CA VAL A 798 -29.18 -35.20 -12.81
C VAL A 798 -29.30 -35.97 -14.12
N LEU A 799 -30.24 -35.58 -15.00
CA LEU A 799 -30.36 -36.16 -16.34
C LEU A 799 -29.18 -35.76 -17.24
N SER A 800 -28.67 -34.51 -17.14
CA SER A 800 -27.46 -34.09 -17.85
C SER A 800 -26.24 -34.92 -17.42
N ILE A 801 -26.00 -35.08 -16.11
CA ILE A 801 -24.90 -35.91 -15.60
C ILE A 801 -24.99 -37.36 -16.13
N ARG A 802 -26.18 -37.95 -16.14
CA ARG A 802 -26.38 -39.30 -16.72
C ARG A 802 -26.13 -39.36 -18.23
N ASN A 803 -26.51 -38.31 -18.96
CA ASN A 803 -26.24 -38.20 -20.39
C ASN A 803 -24.74 -38.09 -20.66
N ASP A 804 -24.01 -37.28 -19.89
CA ASP A 804 -22.57 -37.08 -20.04
C ASP A 804 -21.78 -38.35 -19.70
N ILE A 805 -22.17 -39.08 -18.64
CA ILE A 805 -21.67 -40.45 -18.36
C ILE A 805 -21.96 -41.37 -19.54
N GLY A 806 -23.19 -41.36 -20.06
CA GLY A 806 -23.59 -42.18 -21.20
C GLY A 806 -22.76 -41.89 -22.46
N HIS A 807 -22.39 -40.62 -22.69
CA HIS A 807 -21.52 -40.21 -23.79
C HIS A 807 -20.09 -40.74 -23.60
N LEU A 808 -19.49 -40.54 -22.42
CA LEU A 808 -18.14 -41.00 -22.08
C LEU A 808 -17.99 -42.53 -22.12
N LEU A 809 -19.07 -43.28 -21.82
CA LEU A 809 -19.12 -44.73 -21.94
C LEU A 809 -19.42 -45.22 -23.38
N ALA A 810 -19.95 -44.37 -24.25
CA ALA A 810 -20.28 -44.69 -25.64
C ALA A 810 -19.19 -44.27 -26.64
N GLU A 811 -18.31 -43.33 -26.28
CA GLU A 811 -17.06 -43.11 -26.99
C GLU A 811 -16.26 -44.41 -26.99
N PRO A 812 -15.90 -44.98 -28.16
CA PRO A 812 -15.09 -46.18 -28.19
C PRO A 812 -13.71 -45.82 -27.65
N SER A 813 -13.45 -46.23 -26.41
CA SER A 813 -12.13 -46.19 -25.78
C SER A 813 -11.09 -46.60 -26.82
N GLY A 814 -10.24 -45.66 -27.22
CA GLY A 814 -9.39 -45.81 -28.38
C GLY A 814 -8.68 -47.15 -28.33
N ILE A 815 -8.95 -48.00 -29.33
CA ILE A 815 -8.25 -49.28 -29.45
C ILE A 815 -6.79 -48.92 -29.57
N ALA A 816 -6.02 -49.20 -28.52
CA ALA A 816 -4.58 -49.16 -28.59
C ALA A 816 -4.19 -50.21 -29.62
N GLU A 817 -3.88 -49.78 -30.84
CA GLU A 817 -3.23 -50.63 -31.82
C GLU A 817 -1.94 -51.14 -31.17
N PRO A 818 -1.74 -52.47 -31.04
CA PRO A 818 -0.48 -52.99 -30.57
C PRO A 818 0.57 -52.64 -31.62
N ALA A 819 1.52 -51.77 -31.25
CA ALA A 819 2.55 -51.28 -32.16
C ALA A 819 3.36 -52.44 -32.78
N PRO A 820 3.59 -52.44 -34.11
CA PRO A 820 4.51 -53.36 -34.78
C PRO A 820 5.98 -52.95 -34.60
#